data_AF-A0A7J6DUX9-F1
#
_entry.id   AF-A0A7J6DUX9-F1
#
_cell.length_a   1.000
_cell.length_b   1.000
_cell.length_c   1.000
_cell.angle_alpha   90.00
_cell.angle_beta   90.00
_cell.angle_gamma   90.00
#
_symmetry.space_group_name_H-M   'P 1'
#
loop_
_entity.id
_entity.type
_entity.pdbx_description
1 polymer ?
#
loop_
_entity_poly.entity_id
_entity_poly.type
_entity_poly.pdbx_seq_one_letter_code
_entity_poly.pdbx_strand_id
1 'polypeptide(L)'
;MGNGSCLKVVIYSIREGSCPGWNIWTDSTRYALPALRFKTCRLLSGNVRNRELTIIQRRILRRLRNKMRSIKRKIYPRKNLNSYIQSQTTRKLPLFHGDLPITEMHRGTEQTSYIPFPLNPETRSDVIPVRLHFCETIPQARQPISHRRVCVNNGMVSITHLKVSHGDLISFQENDARIRGEEIRRSFYKEISVEKIIGKFLNHPVRMWRRTKTEWFHLLKTKRGCRLLLKSRFLQQLRSSMQEEDLERTKKFGSEKVCLGSSFAEHNRMKRNLYHFKSLFLSKRRNEKNRNLPYPTSSPIGDNSDLYSNSTYFSASPHQFTKKRRIKRIELPTHYSEVNHRTLKAVVSYGPNIGHIPHDIRLKDLNLLLRSGNGRNVVFQLLLAGSERRRASRAQETGKPGPRTLKGGGEASRTSEDGVPNARGRVLGGSSAINAGRSIILRKVRGELGPPSVNQSYEWVERAIVFRPELQNWQSAVRDGLLEAGVDPYNGFTLDHSVGTKIGGSTFDSSGRRHSAADLLSYAKASNIRVAVYASVERILLASSSPYSGSKQSAIGVVFRDQTGRYHHAMVREKGEVMLCAGALGSPQLLLLSGIGPRPYLSSWGIPVAHHLPYVGQFLYDNPRNGISIVPPMPLEHSLIQVVGITNSGAYLEAASNVIPFASPARSVFIRNPASPLYLTVATLMEKITGPLSAGSLRLASTDVRVNPIVRFNYFSNPGDVERCVNGTRKIGDVLRSRSMEDFKFREWFGGRDFRYVGPA
;
A
#
# COMPACT_ATOMS: atom_id res chain seq x y z
N MET A 1 36.42 10.71 34.30
CA MET A 1 36.59 9.24 34.39
C MET A 1 35.60 8.62 33.42
N GLY A 2 36.09 8.29 32.22
CA GLY A 2 35.30 8.20 31.01
C GLY A 2 35.08 6.78 30.50
N ASN A 3 33.91 6.61 29.88
CA ASN A 3 33.66 5.89 28.64
C ASN A 3 34.47 4.62 28.32
N GLY A 4 33.73 3.54 28.15
CA GLY A 4 33.72 2.86 26.85
C GLY A 4 34.06 1.37 26.85
N SER A 5 33.25 0.64 26.07
CA SER A 5 33.56 -0.67 25.47
C SER A 5 33.50 -1.85 26.45
N CYS A 6 33.25 -3.10 26.08
CA CYS A 6 32.93 -3.79 24.83
C CYS A 6 32.62 -5.23 25.25
N LEU A 7 31.74 -5.94 24.56
CA LEU A 7 31.94 -7.37 24.34
C LEU A 7 31.57 -7.69 22.89
N LYS A 8 32.51 -8.36 22.24
CA LYS A 8 32.75 -8.48 20.81
C LYS A 8 32.64 -9.97 20.44
N VAL A 9 32.21 -10.24 19.19
CA VAL A 9 32.50 -11.44 18.35
C VAL A 9 31.71 -12.72 18.74
N VAL A 10 31.00 -13.42 17.82
CA VAL A 10 31.53 -14.39 16.82
C VAL A 10 30.82 -14.34 15.46
N ILE A 11 31.65 -14.42 14.42
CA ILE A 11 31.36 -14.61 12.99
C ILE A 11 31.40 -16.11 12.68
N TYR A 12 30.48 -16.64 11.86
CA TYR A 12 30.74 -17.89 11.11
C TYR A 12 30.90 -17.63 9.61
N SER A 13 31.98 -18.24 9.13
CA SER A 13 32.53 -18.33 7.77
C SER A 13 31.76 -19.33 6.92
N ILE A 14 31.64 -19.08 5.60
CA ILE A 14 31.49 -20.16 4.60
C ILE A 14 32.56 -19.95 3.52
N ARG A 15 33.28 -21.04 3.30
CA ARG A 15 34.53 -21.24 2.56
C ARG A 15 34.46 -20.90 1.08
N GLU A 16 35.62 -20.47 0.59
CA GLU A 16 36.05 -20.49 -0.81
C GLU A 16 36.31 -21.93 -1.26
N GLY A 17 35.93 -22.23 -2.51
CA GLY A 17 36.39 -23.39 -3.26
C GLY A 17 36.88 -22.90 -4.62
N SER A 18 38.13 -23.25 -4.94
CA SER A 18 38.89 -22.92 -6.15
C SER A 18 38.42 -23.69 -7.39
N CYS A 19 38.64 -23.09 -8.57
CA CYS A 19 38.28 -23.57 -9.91
C CYS A 19 39.02 -24.86 -10.34
N PRO A 20 38.58 -25.46 -11.46
CA PRO A 20 39.43 -25.48 -12.65
C PRO A 20 38.70 -24.94 -13.89
N GLY A 21 39.47 -24.27 -14.76
CA GLY A 21 38.94 -23.55 -15.92
C GLY A 21 38.65 -24.45 -17.12
N TRP A 22 37.73 -24.03 -17.98
CA TRP A 22 37.60 -24.52 -19.36
C TRP A 22 37.07 -23.42 -20.29
N ASN A 23 37.86 -23.20 -21.35
CA ASN A 23 37.59 -22.75 -22.71
C ASN A 23 36.60 -21.59 -22.97
N ILE A 24 37.23 -20.49 -23.39
CA ILE A 24 36.66 -19.43 -24.22
C ILE A 24 36.16 -20.09 -25.51
N TRP A 25 34.84 -20.28 -25.62
CA TRP A 25 34.21 -20.29 -26.94
C TRP A 25 34.17 -18.84 -27.42
N THR A 26 35.16 -18.50 -28.24
CA THR A 26 35.05 -17.43 -29.22
C THR A 26 33.96 -17.85 -30.19
N ASP A 27 32.72 -17.43 -29.96
CA ASP A 27 31.74 -17.44 -31.04
C ASP A 27 31.28 -16.01 -31.35
N SER A 28 31.88 -15.55 -32.44
CA SER A 28 31.61 -14.34 -33.18
C SER A 28 30.24 -14.39 -33.83
N THR A 29 29.17 -14.25 -33.06
CA THR A 29 27.83 -13.95 -33.60
C THR A 29 27.10 -12.92 -32.74
N ARG A 30 27.69 -11.73 -32.61
CA ARG A 30 26.87 -10.52 -32.33
C ARG A 30 26.04 -10.24 -33.58
N TYR A 31 24.80 -10.72 -33.60
CA TYR A 31 23.83 -10.36 -34.63
C TYR A 31 23.70 -8.83 -34.69
N ALA A 32 24.39 -8.23 -35.65
CA ALA A 32 24.03 -6.95 -36.20
C ALA A 32 22.57 -7.07 -36.68
N LEU A 33 21.66 -6.29 -36.07
CA LEU A 33 20.29 -6.16 -36.55
C LEU A 33 20.33 -5.69 -38.02
N PRO A 34 19.69 -6.39 -38.98
CA PRO A 34 19.87 -6.12 -40.41
C PRO A 34 19.52 -4.68 -40.81
N ALA A 35 20.24 -4.16 -41.81
CA ALA A 35 20.07 -2.84 -42.41
C ALA A 35 18.61 -2.48 -42.81
N LEU A 36 17.72 -3.48 -42.95
CA LEU A 36 16.28 -3.31 -43.17
C LEU A 36 15.59 -2.44 -42.09
N ARG A 37 16.01 -2.49 -40.82
CA ARG A 37 15.37 -1.75 -39.71
C ARG A 37 15.80 -0.28 -39.56
N PHE A 38 16.80 0.20 -40.31
CA PHE A 38 17.09 1.64 -40.37
C PHE A 38 16.20 2.36 -41.40
N LYS A 39 15.74 1.67 -42.45
CA LYS A 39 14.76 2.22 -43.42
C LYS A 39 13.45 2.60 -42.72
N THR A 40 12.98 1.81 -41.76
CA THR A 40 11.80 2.13 -40.92
C THR A 40 12.02 3.36 -40.02
N CYS A 41 13.24 3.62 -39.54
CA CYS A 41 13.57 4.86 -38.81
C CYS A 41 13.45 6.12 -39.70
N ARG A 42 13.74 5.99 -41.01
CA ARG A 42 13.58 7.05 -42.01
C ARG A 42 12.09 7.35 -42.27
N LEU A 43 11.27 6.30 -42.42
CA LEU A 43 9.81 6.37 -42.57
C LEU A 43 9.09 6.96 -41.35
N LEU A 44 9.52 6.59 -40.14
CA LEU A 44 8.94 7.05 -38.87
C LEU A 44 9.54 8.36 -38.33
N SER A 45 10.46 8.97 -39.11
CA SER A 45 11.15 10.22 -38.82
C SER A 45 11.72 10.30 -37.39
N GLY A 46 12.27 9.18 -36.89
CA GLY A 46 12.69 9.03 -35.49
C GLY A 46 13.52 7.77 -35.26
N ASN A 47 14.20 7.68 -34.11
CA ASN A 47 14.96 6.47 -33.77
C ASN A 47 14.00 5.43 -33.18
N VAL A 48 14.00 4.22 -33.72
CA VAL A 48 13.17 3.08 -33.28
C VAL A 48 14.08 2.02 -32.65
N ARG A 49 14.74 2.41 -31.54
CA ARG A 49 15.61 1.55 -30.72
C ARG A 49 16.79 0.86 -31.44
N ASN A 50 17.33 1.44 -32.51
CA ASN A 50 18.63 1.00 -33.02
C ASN A 50 19.74 1.37 -32.02
N ARG A 51 20.47 0.34 -31.53
CA ARG A 51 21.45 0.46 -30.44
C ARG A 51 22.79 1.02 -30.93
N GLU A 52 23.36 0.44 -31.97
CA GLU A 52 24.64 0.88 -32.54
C GLU A 52 24.42 1.67 -33.82
N LEU A 53 24.41 2.99 -33.70
CA LEU A 53 24.30 3.90 -34.84
C LEU A 53 25.69 4.27 -35.35
N THR A 54 25.97 3.99 -36.62
CA THR A 54 27.16 4.50 -37.32
C THR A 54 27.13 6.03 -37.35
N ILE A 55 28.30 6.66 -37.57
CA ILE A 55 28.42 8.13 -37.63
C ILE A 55 27.45 8.72 -38.66
N ILE A 56 27.33 8.08 -39.82
CA ILE A 56 26.42 8.48 -40.90
C ILE A 56 24.95 8.36 -40.46
N GLN A 57 24.57 7.24 -39.83
CA GLN A 57 23.21 7.05 -39.31
C GLN A 57 22.83 8.09 -38.23
N ARG A 58 23.77 8.49 -37.37
CA ARG A 58 23.56 9.58 -36.38
C ARG A 58 23.32 10.92 -37.06
N ARG A 59 24.09 11.26 -38.10
CA ARG A 59 23.91 12.49 -38.89
C ARG A 59 22.55 12.51 -39.58
N ILE A 60 22.15 11.40 -40.20
CA ILE A 60 20.84 11.26 -40.86
C ILE A 60 19.69 11.44 -39.85
N LEU A 61 19.75 10.78 -38.68
CA LEU A 61 18.73 10.92 -37.63
C LEU A 61 18.64 12.35 -37.08
N ARG A 62 19.78 13.06 -36.95
CA ARG A 62 19.80 14.47 -36.52
C ARG A 62 19.12 15.37 -37.55
N ARG A 63 19.40 15.18 -38.84
CA ARG A 63 18.76 15.91 -39.95
C ARG A 63 17.25 15.65 -40.00
N LEU A 64 16.83 14.39 -39.89
CA LEU A 64 15.40 14.00 -39.86
C LEU A 64 14.65 14.59 -38.66
N ARG A 65 15.21 14.51 -37.43
CA ARG A 65 14.59 15.10 -36.22
C ARG A 65 14.45 16.62 -36.31
N ASN A 66 15.42 17.31 -36.90
CA ASN A 66 15.38 18.76 -37.09
C ASN A 66 14.34 19.15 -38.15
N LYS A 67 14.28 18.41 -39.28
CA LYS A 67 13.25 18.59 -40.30
C LYS A 67 11.84 18.40 -39.72
N MET A 68 11.63 17.38 -38.89
CA MET A 68 10.34 17.13 -38.22
C MET A 68 9.94 18.20 -37.20
N ARG A 69 10.89 18.77 -36.45
CA ARG A 69 10.63 19.92 -35.54
C ARG A 69 10.24 21.19 -36.30
N SER A 70 10.85 21.42 -37.46
CA SER A 70 10.51 22.52 -38.37
C SER A 70 9.10 22.36 -38.94
N ILE A 71 8.79 21.16 -39.47
CA ILE A 71 7.46 20.78 -39.99
C ILE A 71 6.36 20.96 -38.94
N LYS A 72 6.56 20.49 -37.69
CA LYS A 72 5.58 20.66 -36.60
C LYS A 72 5.36 22.12 -36.16
N ARG A 73 6.30 23.03 -36.45
CA ARG A 73 6.18 24.47 -36.12
C ARG A 73 5.43 25.28 -37.19
N LYS A 74 5.34 24.79 -38.43
CA LYS A 74 4.79 25.54 -39.58
C LYS A 74 3.48 24.98 -40.18
N ILE A 75 2.97 23.84 -39.69
CA ILE A 75 1.82 23.15 -40.30
C ILE A 75 0.52 23.43 -39.50
N TYR A 76 -0.28 24.38 -40.01
CA TYR A 76 -1.74 24.44 -39.82
C TYR A 76 -2.40 23.84 -41.07
N PRO A 77 -2.71 22.54 -41.08
CA PRO A 77 -4.03 22.15 -41.56
C PRO A 77 -4.63 21.12 -40.61
N ARG A 78 -5.75 21.52 -39.99
CA ARG A 78 -6.54 20.71 -39.06
C ARG A 78 -7.12 19.43 -39.70
N LYS A 79 -7.15 19.30 -41.03
CA LYS A 79 -7.89 18.21 -41.71
C LYS A 79 -7.25 16.81 -41.65
N ASN A 80 -5.93 16.65 -41.50
CA ASN A 80 -5.30 15.31 -41.56
C ASN A 80 -4.29 14.98 -40.44
N LEU A 81 -4.15 15.85 -39.43
CA LEU A 81 -3.15 15.64 -38.35
C LEU A 81 -3.46 14.41 -37.48
N ASN A 82 -4.73 14.15 -37.19
CA ASN A 82 -5.15 13.00 -36.38
C ASN A 82 -4.89 11.67 -37.10
N SER A 83 -5.25 11.59 -38.40
CA SER A 83 -4.96 10.43 -39.26
C SER A 83 -3.46 10.17 -39.38
N TYR A 84 -2.65 11.23 -39.54
CA TYR A 84 -1.19 11.11 -39.55
C TYR A 84 -0.63 10.58 -38.21
N ILE A 85 -1.10 11.10 -37.07
CA ILE A 85 -0.68 10.62 -35.73
C ILE A 85 -1.10 9.16 -35.52
N GLN A 86 -2.31 8.79 -35.95
CA GLN A 86 -2.82 7.41 -35.87
C GLN A 86 -1.98 6.45 -36.71
N SER A 87 -1.67 6.81 -37.96
CA SER A 87 -0.83 6.01 -38.87
C SER A 87 0.59 5.84 -38.33
N GLN A 88 1.22 6.92 -37.84
CA GLN A 88 2.56 6.86 -37.26
C GLN A 88 2.63 6.01 -35.99
N THR A 89 1.57 5.98 -35.19
CA THR A 89 1.53 5.22 -33.94
C THR A 89 1.24 3.74 -34.21
N THR A 90 0.32 3.45 -35.13
CA THR A 90 0.00 2.08 -35.60
C THR A 90 1.19 1.41 -36.28
N ARG A 91 2.10 2.17 -36.90
CA ARG A 91 3.37 1.64 -37.45
C ARG A 91 4.48 1.46 -36.41
N LYS A 92 4.41 2.16 -35.27
CA LYS A 92 5.43 2.06 -34.20
C LYS A 92 5.17 0.89 -33.27
N LEU A 93 3.92 0.66 -32.88
CA LEU A 93 3.54 -0.38 -31.93
C LEU A 93 3.95 -1.82 -32.34
N PRO A 94 3.85 -2.26 -33.62
CA PRO A 94 4.28 -3.60 -34.04
C PRO A 94 5.77 -3.84 -33.78
N LEU A 95 6.58 -2.80 -33.96
CA LEU A 95 8.03 -2.83 -33.73
C LEU A 95 8.37 -3.00 -32.23
N PHE A 96 7.46 -2.67 -31.32
CA PHE A 96 7.62 -2.92 -29.87
C PHE A 96 7.24 -4.35 -29.48
N HIS A 97 6.41 -5.04 -30.26
CA HIS A 97 5.83 -6.34 -29.93
C HIS A 97 6.16 -7.46 -30.93
N GLY A 98 7.21 -7.27 -31.76
CA GLY A 98 7.75 -8.33 -32.61
C GLY A 98 6.91 -8.61 -33.85
N ASP A 99 6.54 -7.55 -34.56
CA ASP A 99 5.88 -7.54 -35.88
C ASP A 99 4.43 -8.09 -35.87
N LEU A 100 3.74 -7.95 -34.73
CA LEU A 100 2.31 -8.24 -34.58
C LEU A 100 1.43 -7.46 -35.58
N PRO A 101 0.44 -8.07 -36.25
CA PRO A 101 -0.46 -7.38 -37.18
C PRO A 101 -1.55 -6.64 -36.40
N ILE A 102 -1.16 -5.51 -35.83
CA ILE A 102 -1.99 -4.66 -34.96
C ILE A 102 -3.30 -4.25 -35.64
N THR A 103 -3.27 -3.96 -36.94
CA THR A 103 -4.46 -3.59 -37.72
C THR A 103 -5.46 -4.72 -37.91
N GLU A 104 -5.01 -5.98 -38.00
CA GLU A 104 -5.89 -7.15 -38.15
C GLU A 104 -6.55 -7.49 -36.80
N MET A 105 -5.78 -7.38 -35.71
CA MET A 105 -6.32 -7.51 -34.35
C MET A 105 -7.41 -6.48 -34.03
N HIS A 106 -7.38 -5.30 -34.67
CA HIS A 106 -8.42 -4.27 -34.54
C HIS A 106 -9.68 -4.59 -35.36
N ARG A 107 -9.61 -5.43 -36.41
CA ARG A 107 -10.75 -5.77 -37.27
C ARG A 107 -11.54 -6.99 -36.78
N GLY A 108 -10.92 -7.88 -36.00
CA GLY A 108 -11.54 -9.14 -35.53
C GLY A 108 -12.51 -9.00 -34.35
N THR A 109 -12.78 -7.80 -33.84
CA THR A 109 -13.72 -7.56 -32.74
C THR A 109 -14.67 -6.42 -33.14
N GLU A 110 -15.99 -6.67 -33.19
CA GLU A 110 -17.00 -5.66 -33.55
C GLU A 110 -17.10 -4.49 -32.56
N GLN A 111 -16.41 -4.56 -31.42
CA GLN A 111 -16.36 -3.49 -30.44
C GLN A 111 -15.20 -2.54 -30.71
N THR A 112 -15.51 -1.25 -30.83
CA THR A 112 -14.57 -0.12 -30.70
C THR A 112 -14.12 0.10 -29.24
N SER A 113 -14.10 -0.95 -28.41
CA SER A 113 -13.63 -0.87 -27.02
C SER A 113 -12.10 -0.97 -26.99
N TYR A 114 -11.46 0.19 -27.03
CA TYR A 114 -10.03 0.41 -27.27
C TYR A 114 -9.07 -0.08 -26.14
N ILE A 115 -9.57 -0.75 -25.10
CA ILE A 115 -8.82 -1.02 -23.86
C ILE A 115 -8.04 -2.37 -23.81
N PRO A 116 -8.42 -3.48 -24.49
CA PRO A 116 -7.67 -4.73 -24.37
C PRO A 116 -6.39 -4.75 -25.23
N PHE A 117 -6.19 -3.77 -26.11
CA PHE A 117 -5.19 -3.83 -27.18
C PHE A 117 -3.72 -3.72 -26.73
N PRO A 118 -3.30 -2.76 -25.87
CA PRO A 118 -1.92 -2.70 -25.38
C PRO A 118 -1.64 -3.65 -24.19
N LEU A 119 -2.67 -4.24 -23.60
CA LEU A 119 -2.55 -5.12 -22.43
C LEU A 119 -2.31 -6.59 -22.83
N ASN A 120 -2.95 -7.03 -23.91
CA ASN A 120 -2.81 -8.39 -24.45
C ASN A 120 -1.36 -8.78 -24.85
N PRO A 121 -0.54 -7.89 -25.42
CA PRO A 121 0.83 -8.23 -25.80
C PRO A 121 1.80 -8.35 -24.62
N GLU A 122 1.53 -7.68 -23.50
CA GLU A 122 2.40 -7.66 -22.33
C GLU A 122 2.31 -8.96 -21.50
N THR A 123 1.28 -9.78 -21.70
CA THR A 123 1.12 -11.08 -21.05
C THR A 123 1.66 -12.25 -21.88
N ARG A 124 2.34 -11.99 -23.00
CA ARG A 124 2.92 -13.04 -23.85
C ARG A 124 4.25 -13.57 -23.31
N SER A 125 4.43 -14.88 -23.38
CA SER A 125 5.64 -15.59 -22.93
C SER A 125 6.94 -15.08 -23.56
N ASP A 126 6.94 -14.54 -24.80
CA ASP A 126 8.11 -13.93 -25.44
C ASP A 126 8.36 -12.46 -25.08
N VAL A 127 7.31 -11.73 -24.69
CA VAL A 127 7.42 -10.30 -24.32
C VAL A 127 7.90 -10.17 -22.87
N ILE A 128 7.45 -11.06 -21.98
CA ILE A 128 7.76 -11.01 -20.54
C ILE A 128 9.28 -11.03 -20.25
N PRO A 129 10.10 -11.95 -20.80
CA PRO A 129 11.54 -11.95 -20.59
C PRO A 129 12.23 -10.66 -21.07
N VAL A 130 11.70 -10.02 -22.11
CA VAL A 130 12.24 -8.75 -22.62
C VAL A 130 11.88 -7.59 -21.69
N ARG A 131 10.67 -7.59 -21.12
CA ARG A 131 10.21 -6.59 -20.15
C ARG A 131 10.94 -6.68 -18.82
N LEU A 132 11.25 -7.88 -18.38
CA LEU A 132 12.02 -8.17 -17.17
C LEU A 132 13.53 -7.97 -17.34
N HIS A 133 13.97 -7.60 -18.54
CA HIS A 133 15.40 -7.50 -18.91
C HIS A 133 16.17 -8.82 -18.76
N PHE A 134 15.49 -9.96 -18.87
CA PHE A 134 16.12 -11.28 -18.99
C PHE A 134 16.62 -11.53 -20.43
N CYS A 135 16.01 -10.88 -21.41
CA CYS A 135 16.43 -10.87 -22.81
C CYS A 135 16.39 -9.43 -23.35
N GLU A 136 17.17 -9.14 -24.39
CA GLU A 136 17.25 -7.79 -24.94
C GLU A 136 16.24 -7.54 -26.07
N THR A 137 15.87 -8.59 -26.80
CA THR A 137 14.96 -8.53 -27.94
C THR A 137 13.98 -9.69 -27.94
N ILE A 138 12.82 -9.51 -28.58
CA ILE A 138 11.79 -10.56 -28.71
C ILE A 138 12.33 -11.81 -29.43
N PRO A 139 13.08 -11.71 -30.55
CA PRO A 139 13.71 -12.88 -31.17
C PRO A 139 14.63 -13.65 -30.23
N GLN A 140 15.44 -12.95 -29.43
CA GLN A 140 16.31 -13.56 -28.42
C GLN A 140 15.50 -14.25 -27.30
N ALA A 141 14.31 -13.76 -26.97
CA ALA A 141 13.40 -14.36 -26.00
C ALA A 141 12.65 -15.58 -26.55
N ARG A 142 12.38 -15.64 -27.87
CA ARG A 142 11.69 -16.76 -28.52
C ARG A 142 12.56 -18.02 -28.60
N GLN A 143 13.86 -17.89 -28.85
CA GLN A 143 14.78 -19.03 -28.98
C GLN A 143 14.78 -19.97 -27.75
N PRO A 144 14.92 -19.48 -26.49
CA PRO A 144 14.82 -20.33 -25.30
C PRO A 144 13.47 -21.01 -25.13
N ILE A 145 12.37 -20.35 -25.53
CA ILE A 145 11.01 -20.92 -25.45
C ILE A 145 10.87 -22.06 -26.47
N SER A 146 11.29 -21.85 -27.72
CA SER A 146 11.30 -22.89 -28.75
C SER A 146 12.13 -24.11 -28.35
N HIS A 147 13.24 -23.90 -27.62
CA HIS A 147 14.11 -24.97 -27.13
C HIS A 147 13.67 -25.55 -25.76
N ARG A 148 12.46 -25.24 -25.28
CA ARG A 148 11.89 -25.74 -24.01
C ARG A 148 12.72 -25.44 -22.74
N ARG A 149 13.44 -24.32 -22.74
CA ARG A 149 14.31 -23.88 -21.63
C ARG A 149 13.62 -22.88 -20.68
N VAL A 150 12.39 -22.49 -21.01
CA VAL A 150 11.53 -21.61 -20.21
C VAL A 150 10.33 -22.40 -19.72
N CYS A 151 10.06 -22.31 -18.43
CA CYS A 151 8.94 -22.97 -17.77
C CYS A 151 7.92 -21.94 -17.29
N VAL A 152 6.64 -22.32 -17.34
CA VAL A 152 5.52 -21.63 -16.69
C VAL A 152 4.92 -22.60 -15.67
N ASN A 153 4.84 -22.21 -14.39
CA ASN A 153 4.43 -23.06 -13.28
C ASN A 153 5.19 -24.40 -13.24
N ASN A 154 6.50 -24.35 -13.53
CA ASN A 154 7.40 -25.50 -13.65
C ASN A 154 7.10 -26.47 -14.81
N GLY A 155 6.07 -26.21 -15.64
CA GLY A 155 5.82 -26.90 -16.90
C GLY A 155 6.58 -26.28 -18.07
N MET A 156 7.19 -27.09 -18.93
CA MET A 156 7.92 -26.60 -20.11
C MET A 156 6.96 -25.98 -21.14
N VAL A 157 7.29 -24.79 -21.64
CA VAL A 157 6.50 -24.12 -22.69
C VAL A 157 7.27 -24.13 -24.00
N SER A 158 6.64 -24.62 -25.07
CA SER A 158 7.16 -24.57 -26.45
C SER A 158 6.52 -23.48 -27.31
N ILE A 159 5.40 -22.91 -26.87
CA ILE A 159 4.65 -21.90 -27.62
C ILE A 159 5.18 -20.50 -27.29
N THR A 160 5.78 -19.85 -28.29
CA THR A 160 6.44 -18.53 -28.17
C THR A 160 5.52 -17.37 -27.83
N HIS A 161 4.22 -17.50 -28.10
CA HIS A 161 3.22 -16.45 -27.90
C HIS A 161 2.11 -16.88 -26.93
N LEU A 162 2.40 -17.85 -26.06
CA LEU A 162 1.49 -18.30 -25.02
C LEU A 162 1.12 -17.11 -24.12
N LYS A 163 -0.19 -16.93 -23.87
CA LYS A 163 -0.66 -15.95 -22.90
C LYS A 163 -0.50 -16.54 -21.50
N VAL A 164 0.22 -15.80 -20.66
CA VAL A 164 0.47 -16.13 -19.26
C VAL A 164 -0.56 -15.40 -18.39
N SER A 165 -1.13 -16.11 -17.42
CA SER A 165 -2.17 -15.60 -16.53
C SER A 165 -1.59 -15.02 -15.24
N HIS A 166 -2.44 -14.33 -14.49
CA HIS A 166 -2.07 -13.85 -13.16
C HIS A 166 -1.77 -15.04 -12.23
N GLY A 167 -0.69 -14.95 -11.44
CA GLY A 167 -0.24 -15.99 -10.53
C GLY A 167 0.81 -16.93 -11.12
N ASP A 168 0.99 -16.91 -12.44
CA ASP A 168 1.90 -17.83 -13.11
C ASP A 168 3.38 -17.48 -12.83
N LEU A 169 4.15 -18.51 -12.46
CA LEU A 169 5.60 -18.44 -12.28
C LEU A 169 6.31 -18.72 -13.60
N ILE A 170 6.98 -17.72 -14.15
CA ILE A 170 7.90 -17.88 -15.28
C ILE A 170 9.31 -18.10 -14.75
N SER A 171 9.97 -19.17 -15.19
CA SER A 171 11.33 -19.49 -14.78
C SER A 171 12.17 -20.01 -15.97
N PHE A 172 13.48 -19.80 -15.91
CA PHE A 172 14.43 -20.53 -16.76
C PHE A 172 14.86 -21.82 -16.07
N GLN A 173 15.17 -22.85 -16.84
CA GLN A 173 15.78 -24.07 -16.32
C GLN A 173 17.08 -23.73 -15.56
N GLU A 174 17.36 -24.43 -14.46
CA GLU A 174 18.42 -24.04 -13.51
C GLU A 174 19.82 -23.91 -14.15
N ASN A 175 20.15 -24.78 -15.10
CA ASN A 175 21.43 -24.74 -15.82
C ASN A 175 21.56 -23.48 -16.70
N ASP A 176 20.51 -23.10 -17.43
CA ASP A 176 20.47 -21.87 -18.22
C ASP A 176 20.39 -20.62 -17.33
N ALA A 177 19.67 -20.70 -16.21
CA ALA A 177 19.53 -19.60 -15.25
C ALA A 177 20.87 -19.22 -14.62
N ARG A 178 21.73 -20.20 -14.31
CA ARG A 178 23.06 -19.96 -13.74
C ARG A 178 23.97 -19.21 -14.72
N ILE A 179 24.00 -19.62 -15.98
CA ILE A 179 24.85 -19.02 -17.02
C ILE A 179 24.33 -17.62 -17.38
N ARG A 180 23.04 -17.50 -17.71
CA ARG A 180 22.42 -16.22 -18.13
C ARG A 180 22.31 -15.23 -16.99
N GLY A 181 22.07 -15.67 -15.76
CA GLY A 181 21.94 -14.79 -14.59
C GLY A 181 23.22 -14.00 -14.28
N GLU A 182 24.40 -14.53 -14.60
CA GLU A 182 25.66 -13.76 -14.51
C GLU A 182 25.79 -12.72 -15.63
N GLU A 183 25.47 -13.11 -16.85
CA GLU A 183 25.56 -12.27 -18.05
C GLU A 183 24.59 -11.08 -17.98
N ILE A 184 23.33 -11.32 -17.60
CA ILE A 184 22.29 -10.30 -17.44
C ILE A 184 22.70 -9.29 -16.37
N ARG A 185 23.23 -9.73 -15.22
CA ARG A 185 23.71 -8.80 -14.19
C ARG A 185 24.86 -7.94 -14.70
N ARG A 186 25.84 -8.54 -15.39
CA ARG A 186 26.98 -7.81 -15.98
C ARG A 186 26.51 -6.81 -17.03
N SER A 187 25.60 -7.20 -17.93
CA SER A 187 25.00 -6.31 -18.95
C SER A 187 24.20 -5.18 -18.31
N PHE A 188 23.34 -5.48 -17.33
CA PHE A 188 22.53 -4.50 -16.61
C PHE A 188 23.40 -3.43 -15.92
N TYR A 189 24.43 -3.84 -15.17
CA TYR A 189 25.36 -2.88 -14.55
C TYR A 189 26.13 -2.08 -15.58
N LYS A 190 26.54 -2.70 -16.69
CA LYS A 190 27.32 -2.07 -17.77
C LYS A 190 26.50 -1.04 -18.55
N GLU A 191 25.37 -1.43 -19.14
CA GLU A 191 24.54 -0.55 -19.97
C GLU A 191 23.95 0.61 -19.15
N ILE A 192 23.43 0.32 -17.95
CA ILE A 192 22.69 1.33 -17.19
C ILE A 192 23.65 2.28 -16.49
N SER A 193 24.67 1.76 -15.82
CA SER A 193 25.60 2.59 -15.04
C SER A 193 26.56 3.37 -15.95
N VAL A 194 27.06 2.76 -17.03
CA VAL A 194 28.06 3.42 -17.89
C VAL A 194 27.41 4.25 -19.00
N GLU A 195 26.42 3.73 -19.73
CA GLU A 195 25.88 4.47 -20.88
C GLU A 195 24.82 5.49 -20.49
N LYS A 196 23.85 5.11 -19.64
CA LYS A 196 22.72 5.98 -19.29
C LYS A 196 23.05 7.01 -18.22
N ILE A 197 23.91 6.64 -17.27
CA ILE A 197 24.33 7.51 -16.16
C ILE A 197 25.63 8.22 -16.56
N ILE A 198 26.79 7.54 -16.55
CA ILE A 198 28.10 8.19 -16.75
C ILE A 198 28.20 8.87 -18.12
N GLY A 199 27.62 8.26 -19.16
CA GLY A 199 27.61 8.77 -20.53
C GLY A 199 26.95 10.15 -20.73
N LYS A 200 26.10 10.60 -19.81
CA LYS A 200 25.40 11.89 -19.89
C LYS A 200 26.08 13.03 -19.15
N PHE A 201 27.03 12.71 -18.26
CA PHE A 201 27.72 13.69 -17.41
C PHE A 201 29.18 13.96 -17.82
N LEU A 202 29.71 13.23 -18.81
CA LEU A 202 31.06 13.48 -19.38
C LEU A 202 31.26 14.88 -19.99
N ASN A 203 30.21 15.68 -20.13
CA ASN A 203 30.27 17.05 -20.62
C ASN A 203 30.21 18.10 -19.48
N HIS A 204 30.25 17.70 -18.21
CA HIS A 204 30.20 18.60 -17.05
C HIS A 204 31.62 18.78 -16.45
N PRO A 205 32.08 20.02 -16.19
CA PRO A 205 33.44 20.30 -15.75
C PRO A 205 33.61 20.08 -14.24
N VAL A 206 33.41 18.85 -13.76
CA VAL A 206 33.67 18.48 -12.36
C VAL A 206 34.92 17.59 -12.33
N ARG A 207 35.93 17.99 -11.53
CA ARG A 207 37.27 17.35 -11.41
C ARG A 207 37.28 15.84 -11.13
N MET A 208 36.16 15.22 -10.76
CA MET A 208 36.02 13.76 -10.56
C MET A 208 35.75 12.95 -11.84
N TRP A 209 35.55 13.59 -12.99
CA TRP A 209 35.26 12.93 -14.28
C TRP A 209 36.51 12.54 -15.09
N ARG A 210 37.63 12.24 -14.43
CA ARG A 210 38.92 12.00 -15.11
C ARG A 210 39.06 10.64 -15.82
N ARG A 211 38.15 9.68 -15.59
CA ARG A 211 38.20 8.35 -16.22
C ARG A 211 37.40 8.28 -17.51
N THR A 212 38.01 7.76 -18.57
CA THR A 212 37.34 7.53 -19.85
C THR A 212 36.20 6.51 -19.72
N LYS A 213 35.21 6.53 -20.64
CA LYS A 213 34.13 5.51 -20.67
C LYS A 213 34.69 4.09 -20.65
N THR A 214 35.79 3.89 -21.36
CA THR A 214 36.55 2.64 -21.49
C THR A 214 37.12 2.13 -20.17
N GLU A 215 37.67 3.01 -19.32
CA GLU A 215 38.14 2.65 -17.99
C GLU A 215 37.00 2.23 -17.05
N TRP A 216 35.87 2.93 -17.12
CA TRP A 216 34.67 2.53 -16.37
C TRP A 216 34.13 1.17 -16.83
N PHE A 217 34.14 0.91 -18.14
CA PHE A 217 33.78 -0.40 -18.68
C PHE A 217 34.71 -1.52 -18.19
N HIS A 218 36.00 -1.25 -18.03
CA HIS A 218 36.95 -2.22 -17.48
C HIS A 218 36.74 -2.46 -15.98
N LEU A 219 36.58 -1.40 -15.17
CA LEU A 219 36.35 -1.56 -13.72
C LEU A 219 35.08 -2.36 -13.41
N LEU A 220 34.00 -2.07 -14.12
CA LEU A 220 32.69 -2.71 -13.90
C LEU A 220 32.58 -4.12 -14.48
N LYS A 221 33.63 -4.62 -15.15
CA LYS A 221 33.75 -6.02 -15.57
C LYS A 221 34.03 -6.96 -14.38
N THR A 222 34.57 -6.43 -13.29
CA THR A 222 34.92 -7.23 -12.09
C THR A 222 33.92 -7.05 -10.95
N LYS A 223 33.64 -8.14 -10.21
CA LYS A 223 32.73 -8.14 -9.05
C LYS A 223 33.19 -7.16 -7.95
N ARG A 224 34.51 -6.97 -7.80
CA ARG A 224 35.13 -6.01 -6.88
C ARG A 224 34.86 -4.57 -7.30
N GLY A 225 34.99 -4.24 -8.59
CA GLY A 225 34.69 -2.92 -9.13
C GLY A 225 33.22 -2.51 -8.98
N CYS A 226 32.27 -3.43 -9.21
CA CYS A 226 30.83 -3.16 -8.98
C CYS A 226 30.50 -2.85 -7.51
N ARG A 227 31.11 -3.57 -6.56
CA ARG A 227 30.91 -3.32 -5.11
C ARG A 227 31.48 -1.97 -4.69
N LEU A 228 32.64 -1.57 -5.22
CA LEU A 228 33.26 -0.28 -4.95
C LEU A 228 32.41 0.88 -5.49
N LEU A 229 31.81 0.73 -6.68
CA LEU A 229 30.90 1.73 -7.23
C LEU A 229 29.66 1.91 -6.33
N LEU A 230 29.03 0.82 -5.88
CA LEU A 230 27.83 0.86 -5.02
C LEU A 230 28.07 1.53 -3.66
N LYS A 231 29.30 1.52 -3.16
CA LYS A 231 29.70 2.18 -1.90
C LYS A 231 30.28 3.58 -2.09
N SER A 232 30.38 4.06 -3.33
CA SER A 232 31.04 5.33 -3.62
C SER A 232 30.18 6.54 -3.22
N ARG A 233 30.84 7.56 -2.67
CA ARG A 233 30.25 8.89 -2.38
C ARG A 233 29.64 9.53 -3.66
N PHE A 234 30.17 9.14 -4.82
CA PHE A 234 29.71 9.53 -6.14
C PHE A 234 28.24 9.14 -6.41
N LEU A 235 27.83 7.89 -6.15
CA LEU A 235 26.44 7.46 -6.38
C LEU A 235 25.47 8.13 -5.38
N GLN A 236 25.92 8.46 -4.17
CA GLN A 236 25.12 9.21 -3.20
C GLN A 236 24.83 10.63 -3.70
N GLN A 237 25.85 11.36 -4.16
CA GLN A 237 25.67 12.70 -4.74
C GLN A 237 24.78 12.68 -6.00
N LEU A 238 24.96 11.69 -6.87
CA LEU A 238 24.11 11.52 -8.05
C LEU A 238 22.65 11.24 -7.66
N ARG A 239 22.41 10.43 -6.62
CA ARG A 239 21.07 10.14 -6.11
C ARG A 239 20.39 11.40 -5.59
N SER A 240 21.10 12.22 -4.80
CA SER A 240 20.58 13.51 -4.31
C SER A 240 20.21 14.44 -5.46
N SER A 241 21.09 14.58 -6.46
CA SER A 241 20.82 15.42 -7.64
C SER A 241 19.62 14.93 -8.47
N MET A 242 19.42 13.60 -8.57
CA MET A 242 18.22 13.06 -9.21
C MET A 242 16.94 13.26 -8.39
N GLN A 243 17.03 13.31 -7.06
CA GLN A 243 15.88 13.62 -6.18
C GLN A 243 15.47 15.08 -6.32
N GLU A 244 16.43 16.00 -6.39
CA GLU A 244 16.17 17.42 -6.69
C GLU A 244 15.54 17.62 -8.07
N GLU A 245 16.04 16.92 -9.10
CA GLU A 245 15.41 16.95 -10.43
C GLU A 245 13.96 16.47 -10.44
N ASP A 246 13.64 15.47 -9.63
CA ASP A 246 12.30 14.95 -9.50
C ASP A 246 11.39 15.90 -8.71
N LEU A 247 11.92 16.54 -7.67
CA LEU A 247 11.21 17.57 -6.93
C LEU A 247 10.82 18.73 -7.87
N GLU A 248 11.76 19.19 -8.71
CA GLU A 248 11.48 20.19 -9.74
C GLU A 248 10.39 19.75 -10.72
N ARG A 249 10.38 18.48 -11.13
CA ARG A 249 9.30 17.95 -11.99
C ARG A 249 7.94 17.93 -11.29
N THR A 250 7.93 17.76 -9.99
CA THR A 250 6.71 17.68 -9.17
C THR A 250 6.16 19.08 -8.87
N LYS A 251 7.02 20.10 -8.72
CA LYS A 251 6.62 21.51 -8.60
C LYS A 251 5.80 21.99 -9.79
N LYS A 252 6.15 21.54 -11.01
CA LYS A 252 5.39 21.81 -12.24
C LYS A 252 3.88 21.53 -12.14
N PHE A 253 3.47 20.57 -11.31
CA PHE A 253 2.08 20.17 -11.13
C PHE A 253 1.48 20.64 -9.80
N GLY A 254 2.09 21.63 -9.13
CA GLY A 254 1.50 22.31 -7.98
C GLY A 254 1.81 21.70 -6.62
N SER A 255 2.84 20.86 -6.48
CA SER A 255 3.25 20.35 -5.15
C SER A 255 3.60 21.46 -4.16
N GLU A 256 4.16 22.59 -4.62
CA GLU A 256 4.39 23.77 -3.79
C GLU A 256 3.09 24.38 -3.22
N LYS A 257 2.00 24.35 -4.01
CA LYS A 257 0.68 24.82 -3.57
C LYS A 257 0.06 23.89 -2.53
N VAL A 258 0.26 22.58 -2.68
CA VAL A 258 -0.17 21.59 -1.69
C VAL A 258 0.59 21.78 -0.38
N CYS A 259 1.93 21.98 -0.44
CA CYS A 259 2.76 22.27 0.74
C CYS A 259 2.36 23.58 1.44
N LEU A 260 2.04 24.64 0.67
CA LEU A 260 1.57 25.90 1.22
C LEU A 260 0.21 25.72 1.93
N GLY A 261 -0.69 24.92 1.36
CA GLY A 261 -1.98 24.58 1.98
C GLY A 261 -1.83 23.77 3.27
N SER A 262 -0.96 22.76 3.28
CA SER A 262 -0.72 21.93 4.47
C SER A 262 -0.02 22.67 5.61
N SER A 263 0.80 23.68 5.28
CA SER A 263 1.54 24.49 6.26
C SER A 263 0.94 25.89 6.46
N PHE A 264 -0.33 26.08 6.09
CA PHE A 264 -1.00 27.38 6.12
C PHE A 264 -1.05 28.01 7.51
N ALA A 265 -1.27 27.20 8.55
CA ALA A 265 -1.28 27.65 9.94
C ALA A 265 0.10 28.15 10.39
N GLU A 266 1.17 27.43 10.02
CA GLU A 266 2.55 27.80 10.37
C GLU A 266 2.99 29.09 9.68
N HIS A 267 2.63 29.26 8.40
CA HIS A 267 2.92 30.49 7.67
C HIS A 267 2.18 31.70 8.28
N ASN A 268 0.91 31.52 8.67
CA ASN A 268 0.15 32.56 9.35
C ASN A 268 0.64 32.82 10.78
N ARG A 269 1.15 31.81 11.48
CA ARG A 269 1.74 31.96 12.81
C ARG A 269 3.03 32.78 12.74
N MET A 270 3.92 32.48 11.80
CA MET A 270 5.14 33.27 11.56
C MET A 270 4.80 34.71 11.20
N LYS A 271 3.79 34.92 10.33
CA LYS A 271 3.27 36.26 9.99
C LYS A 271 2.76 37.00 11.23
N ARG A 272 1.90 36.37 12.05
CA ARG A 272 1.35 36.97 13.28
C ARG A 272 2.43 37.31 14.29
N ASN A 273 3.41 36.43 14.49
CA ASN A 273 4.55 36.70 15.38
C ASN A 273 5.35 37.92 14.92
N LEU A 274 5.60 38.06 13.62
CA LEU A 274 6.27 39.24 13.05
C LEU A 274 5.48 40.53 13.30
N TYR A 275 4.15 40.51 13.15
CA TYR A 275 3.29 41.67 13.41
C TYR A 275 3.18 42.01 14.90
N HIS A 276 3.04 41.00 15.78
CA HIS A 276 3.03 41.20 17.23
C HIS A 276 4.34 41.81 17.71
N PHE A 277 5.47 41.35 17.19
CA PHE A 277 6.79 41.88 17.55
C PHE A 277 6.97 43.35 17.13
N LYS A 278 6.52 43.70 15.91
CA LYS A 278 6.53 45.10 15.42
C LYS A 278 5.59 46.01 16.24
N SER A 279 4.42 45.51 16.63
CA SER A 279 3.44 46.22 17.47
C SER A 279 3.97 46.50 18.89
N LEU A 280 4.62 45.51 19.53
CA LEU A 280 5.18 45.64 20.87
C LEU A 280 6.31 46.67 20.93
N PHE A 281 7.13 46.76 19.88
CA PHE A 281 8.22 47.73 19.77
C PHE A 281 7.72 49.17 19.57
N LEU A 282 6.63 49.34 18.79
CA LEU A 282 5.97 50.63 18.62
C LEU A 282 5.28 51.11 19.91
N SER A 283 4.74 50.17 20.71
CA SER A 283 4.16 50.43 22.02
C SER A 283 5.22 50.85 23.06
N LYS A 284 6.37 50.17 23.11
CA LYS A 284 7.45 50.51 24.05
C LYS A 284 8.09 51.87 23.78
N ARG A 285 8.30 52.25 22.50
CA ARG A 285 8.78 53.60 22.14
C ARG A 285 7.85 54.73 22.57
N ARG A 286 6.55 54.47 22.77
CA ARG A 286 5.58 55.47 23.24
C ARG A 286 5.65 55.70 24.76
N ASN A 287 6.12 54.70 25.52
CA ASN A 287 6.24 54.76 26.98
C ASN A 287 7.66 55.14 27.48
N GLU A 288 8.67 55.14 26.61
CA GLU A 288 10.07 55.44 26.96
C GLU A 288 10.43 56.94 27.06
N LYS A 289 9.46 57.86 27.00
CA LYS A 289 9.73 59.28 27.30
C LYS A 289 9.94 59.58 28.80
N ASN A 290 9.71 58.59 29.69
CA ASN A 290 9.94 58.73 31.12
C ASN A 290 10.78 57.57 31.68
N ARG A 291 11.99 57.91 32.14
CA ARG A 291 12.95 57.14 32.96
C ARG A 291 14.13 56.49 32.23
N ASN A 292 15.31 56.97 32.59
CA ASN A 292 16.64 56.40 32.32
C ASN A 292 16.84 55.08 33.09
N LEU A 293 17.30 54.01 32.43
CA LEU A 293 18.08 52.86 32.97
C LEU A 293 18.51 51.92 31.80
N PRO A 294 19.54 51.06 31.97
CA PRO A 294 20.46 50.61 30.92
C PRO A 294 20.00 49.39 30.10
N TYR A 295 20.53 49.31 28.87
CA TYR A 295 20.30 48.25 27.86
C TYR A 295 20.89 46.89 28.22
N PRO A 296 20.22 45.78 27.84
CA PRO A 296 20.88 44.53 27.48
C PRO A 296 20.78 44.23 25.98
N THR A 297 21.90 43.72 25.49
CA THR A 297 22.30 43.35 24.13
C THR A 297 21.67 42.04 23.65
N SER A 298 20.83 42.12 22.60
CA SER A 298 20.64 41.17 21.48
C SER A 298 19.24 41.39 20.86
N SER A 299 19.18 41.80 19.59
CA SER A 299 17.94 42.19 18.90
C SER A 299 17.31 40.99 18.17
N PRO A 300 16.13 40.46 18.58
CA PRO A 300 15.46 39.30 17.96
C PRO A 300 14.76 39.62 16.62
N ILE A 301 15.01 40.80 16.05
CA ILE A 301 14.26 41.36 14.92
C ILE A 301 14.72 40.75 13.59
N GLY A 302 16.00 40.40 13.45
CA GLY A 302 16.57 39.84 12.21
C GLY A 302 16.14 38.40 11.93
N ASP A 303 16.19 37.52 12.94
CA ASP A 303 15.97 36.09 12.75
C ASP A 303 14.54 35.76 12.28
N ASN A 304 13.53 36.46 12.81
CA ASN A 304 12.13 36.19 12.45
C ASN A 304 11.75 36.72 11.06
N SER A 305 12.39 37.79 10.56
CA SER A 305 12.15 38.26 9.19
C SER A 305 12.78 37.35 8.14
N ASP A 306 13.98 36.82 8.41
CA ASP A 306 14.69 35.92 7.51
C ASP A 306 14.03 34.53 7.45
N LEU A 307 13.46 34.05 8.56
CA LEU A 307 12.67 32.81 8.56
C LEU A 307 11.37 32.95 7.76
N TYR A 308 10.70 34.10 7.82
CA TYR A 308 9.47 34.35 7.06
C TYR A 308 9.71 34.53 5.56
N SER A 309 10.78 35.25 5.18
CA SER A 309 11.15 35.44 3.76
C SER A 309 11.53 34.12 3.10
N ASN A 310 12.30 33.27 3.80
CA ASN A 310 12.65 31.93 3.34
C ASN A 310 11.41 31.03 3.22
N SER A 311 10.51 31.01 4.21
CA SER A 311 9.24 30.26 4.16
C SER A 311 8.40 30.62 2.93
N THR A 312 8.29 31.92 2.63
CA THR A 312 7.56 32.42 1.46
C THR A 312 8.24 32.02 0.15
N TYR A 313 9.57 32.15 0.07
CA TYR A 313 10.35 31.80 -1.11
C TYR A 313 10.27 30.30 -1.45
N PHE A 314 10.40 29.41 -0.46
CA PHE A 314 10.31 27.96 -0.68
C PHE A 314 8.91 27.48 -1.07
N SER A 315 7.86 28.17 -0.62
CA SER A 315 6.47 27.78 -0.84
C SER A 315 5.84 28.40 -2.10
N ALA A 316 6.47 29.41 -2.69
CA ALA A 316 5.95 30.16 -3.84
C ALA A 316 6.96 30.31 -5.00
N SER A 317 8.07 29.57 -5.02
CA SER A 317 9.08 29.67 -6.08
C SER A 317 8.54 29.24 -7.45
N PRO A 318 8.45 30.12 -8.45
CA PRO A 318 7.94 29.75 -9.77
C PRO A 318 8.91 28.80 -10.49
N HIS A 319 8.36 27.73 -11.07
CA HIS A 319 9.13 26.67 -11.74
C HIS A 319 10.02 27.21 -12.90
N GLN A 320 11.33 27.34 -12.69
CA GLN A 320 12.32 27.71 -13.72
C GLN A 320 12.98 26.46 -14.34
N PHE A 321 12.47 25.99 -15.50
CA PHE A 321 13.03 24.80 -16.17
C PHE A 321 14.03 25.14 -17.29
N THR A 322 15.33 25.23 -16.98
CA THR A 322 16.41 25.61 -17.94
C THR A 322 17.27 24.44 -18.46
N LYS A 323 16.98 23.19 -18.09
CA LYS A 323 17.85 22.02 -18.40
C LYS A 323 17.84 21.59 -19.88
N LYS A 324 19.02 21.50 -20.50
CA LYS A 324 19.25 21.14 -21.92
C LYS A 324 19.13 19.64 -22.26
N ARG A 325 19.28 18.71 -21.31
CA ARG A 325 19.19 17.25 -21.52
C ARG A 325 18.47 16.56 -20.36
N ARG A 326 17.79 15.43 -20.63
CA ARG A 326 16.99 14.68 -19.65
C ARG A 326 17.46 13.23 -19.50
N ILE A 327 17.47 12.73 -18.27
CA ILE A 327 17.67 11.31 -17.96
C ILE A 327 16.29 10.64 -17.93
N LYS A 328 16.07 9.65 -18.81
CA LYS A 328 14.90 8.77 -18.74
C LYS A 328 15.21 7.66 -17.73
N ARG A 329 14.33 7.48 -16.74
CA ARG A 329 14.40 6.33 -15.84
C ARG A 329 14.14 5.04 -16.60
N ILE A 330 14.68 3.96 -16.07
CA ILE A 330 14.29 2.61 -16.49
C ILE A 330 13.12 2.26 -15.58
N GLU A 331 11.94 2.21 -16.17
CA GLU A 331 10.76 1.70 -15.49
C GLU A 331 10.89 0.18 -15.48
N LEU A 332 11.25 -0.36 -14.31
CA LEU A 332 11.09 -1.79 -14.09
C LEU A 332 9.59 -2.06 -14.04
N PRO A 333 9.09 -3.10 -14.73
CA PRO A 333 7.67 -3.38 -14.77
C PRO A 333 7.22 -3.78 -13.36
N THR A 334 6.36 -2.96 -12.76
CA THR A 334 5.86 -3.16 -11.39
C THR A 334 4.78 -4.24 -11.30
N HIS A 335 4.29 -4.74 -12.44
CA HIS A 335 3.23 -5.76 -12.59
C HIS A 335 3.69 -7.21 -12.36
N TYR A 336 4.90 -7.41 -11.83
CA TYR A 336 5.43 -8.70 -11.43
C TYR A 336 5.71 -8.65 -9.92
N SER A 337 5.22 -9.62 -9.14
CA SER A 337 5.22 -9.59 -7.67
C SER A 337 6.60 -9.89 -7.11
N GLU A 338 7.29 -10.85 -7.73
CA GLU A 338 8.63 -11.26 -7.37
C GLU A 338 9.44 -11.44 -8.63
N VAL A 339 10.56 -10.73 -8.76
CA VAL A 339 11.52 -10.91 -9.86
C VAL A 339 12.88 -11.22 -9.27
N ASN A 340 13.32 -12.46 -9.42
CA ASN A 340 14.63 -12.90 -8.99
C ASN A 340 15.60 -12.92 -10.18
N HIS A 341 16.40 -11.86 -10.32
CA HIS A 341 17.43 -11.77 -11.35
C HIS A 341 18.62 -12.73 -11.15
N ARG A 342 18.71 -13.46 -10.01
CA ARG A 342 19.76 -14.47 -9.79
C ARG A 342 19.36 -15.83 -10.37
N THR A 343 18.10 -16.20 -10.23
CA THR A 343 17.55 -17.50 -10.69
C THR A 343 16.63 -17.35 -11.90
N LEU A 344 16.50 -16.13 -12.45
CA LEU A 344 15.62 -15.77 -13.56
C LEU A 344 14.18 -16.29 -13.38
N LYS A 345 13.64 -16.07 -12.18
CA LYS A 345 12.26 -16.41 -11.80
C LYS A 345 11.45 -15.13 -11.70
N ALA A 346 10.24 -15.13 -12.25
CA ALA A 346 9.31 -14.02 -12.12
C ALA A 346 7.87 -14.51 -11.99
N VAL A 347 7.12 -13.96 -11.03
CA VAL A 347 5.70 -14.25 -10.87
C VAL A 347 4.87 -13.11 -11.47
N VAL A 348 3.95 -13.44 -12.36
CA VAL A 348 3.02 -12.48 -12.97
C VAL A 348 1.98 -12.08 -11.90
N SER A 349 1.95 -10.82 -11.48
CA SER A 349 1.16 -10.43 -10.29
C SER A 349 -0.06 -9.60 -10.54
N TYR A 350 -0.19 -8.93 -11.69
CA TYR A 350 -1.43 -8.30 -12.15
C TYR A 350 -1.34 -7.95 -13.63
N GLY A 351 -2.49 -7.84 -14.31
CA GLY A 351 -2.53 -7.38 -15.69
C GLY A 351 -1.85 -6.01 -15.84
N PRO A 352 -1.20 -5.72 -16.98
CA PRO A 352 -0.44 -4.49 -17.15
C PRO A 352 -1.31 -3.25 -16.93
N ASN A 353 -0.74 -2.17 -16.42
CA ASN A 353 -1.36 -0.85 -16.41
C ASN A 353 -0.78 -0.04 -17.56
N ILE A 354 -1.65 0.52 -18.39
CA ILE A 354 -1.27 1.31 -19.56
C ILE A 354 -0.33 2.48 -19.22
N GLY A 355 -0.44 3.04 -18.00
CA GLY A 355 0.42 4.12 -17.51
C GLY A 355 1.86 3.72 -17.21
N HIS A 356 2.16 2.42 -17.18
CA HIS A 356 3.47 1.86 -16.86
C HIS A 356 4.05 0.97 -17.97
N ILE A 357 3.42 0.97 -19.16
CA ILE A 357 3.96 0.29 -20.34
C ILE A 357 5.05 1.18 -20.95
N PRO A 358 6.29 0.71 -21.13
CA PRO A 358 7.36 1.54 -21.69
C PRO A 358 7.19 1.74 -23.19
N HIS A 359 6.52 2.83 -23.59
CA HIS A 359 6.33 3.26 -24.97
C HIS A 359 7.14 4.53 -25.30
N ASP A 360 7.72 4.62 -26.51
CA ASP A 360 8.41 5.85 -26.96
C ASP A 360 7.46 6.85 -27.66
N ILE A 361 6.16 6.76 -27.35
CA ILE A 361 5.09 7.60 -27.88
C ILE A 361 4.61 8.56 -26.77
N ARG A 362 4.17 9.78 -27.11
CA ARG A 362 3.65 10.71 -26.11
C ARG A 362 2.21 10.32 -25.73
N LEU A 363 1.83 10.56 -24.47
CA LEU A 363 0.47 10.28 -23.99
C LEU A 363 -0.63 10.90 -24.88
N LYS A 364 -0.42 12.13 -25.38
CA LYS A 364 -1.34 12.81 -26.31
C LYS A 364 -1.55 12.06 -27.63
N ASP A 365 -0.50 11.42 -28.14
CA ASP A 365 -0.54 10.68 -29.40
C ASP A 365 -1.15 9.27 -29.19
N LEU A 366 -0.94 8.67 -28.01
CA LEU A 366 -1.63 7.45 -27.57
C LEU A 366 -3.14 7.69 -27.34
N ASN A 367 -3.50 8.84 -26.75
CA ASN A 367 -4.91 9.21 -26.49
C ASN A 367 -5.73 9.39 -27.78
N LEU A 368 -5.09 9.74 -28.90
CA LEU A 368 -5.76 9.88 -30.21
C LEU A 368 -6.14 8.52 -30.82
N LEU A 369 -5.36 7.49 -30.51
CA LEU A 369 -5.75 6.10 -30.76
C LEU A 369 -6.86 5.72 -29.76
N LEU A 370 -6.66 5.93 -28.45
CA LEU A 370 -7.52 5.44 -27.35
C LEU A 370 -8.88 6.17 -27.14
N ARG A 371 -9.41 6.91 -28.12
CA ARG A 371 -10.68 7.66 -27.97
C ARG A 371 -11.90 6.76 -28.26
N SER A 372 -12.83 6.67 -27.30
CA SER A 372 -14.22 6.29 -27.58
C SER A 372 -14.95 7.47 -28.23
N GLY A 373 -16.04 7.20 -28.96
CA GLY A 373 -16.85 8.20 -29.65
C GLY A 373 -17.39 9.34 -28.78
N ASN A 374 -17.36 9.21 -27.45
CA ASN A 374 -17.81 10.23 -26.51
C ASN A 374 -16.64 10.89 -25.77
N GLY A 375 -15.86 11.71 -26.47
CA GLY A 375 -15.17 12.93 -25.98
C GLY A 375 -14.41 12.99 -24.64
N ARG A 376 -14.28 11.93 -23.84
CA ARG A 376 -13.74 11.97 -22.46
C ARG A 376 -12.42 11.19 -22.35
N ASN A 377 -11.47 11.75 -21.59
CA ASN A 377 -10.09 11.26 -21.45
C ASN A 377 -10.01 9.97 -20.61
N VAL A 378 -10.02 8.80 -21.27
CA VAL A 378 -9.95 7.46 -20.64
C VAL A 378 -8.65 7.21 -19.85
N VAL A 379 -7.53 7.83 -20.24
CA VAL A 379 -6.22 7.56 -19.62
C VAL A 379 -6.05 8.20 -18.23
N PHE A 380 -6.80 9.26 -17.92
CA PHE A 380 -6.72 9.91 -16.61
C PHE A 380 -7.48 9.11 -15.53
N GLN A 381 -8.57 8.43 -15.90
CA GLN A 381 -9.31 7.53 -15.00
C GLN A 381 -8.53 6.24 -14.69
N LEU A 382 -7.77 5.68 -15.63
CA LEU A 382 -6.99 4.44 -15.42
C LEU A 382 -5.74 4.64 -14.56
N LEU A 383 -5.14 5.83 -14.55
CA LEU A 383 -4.02 6.16 -13.66
C LEU A 383 -4.44 6.23 -12.19
N LEU A 384 -5.67 6.65 -11.91
CA LEU A 384 -6.26 6.64 -10.56
C LEU A 384 -6.58 5.19 -10.12
N ALA A 385 -7.22 4.40 -10.99
CA ALA A 385 -7.57 3.00 -10.72
C ALA A 385 -6.34 2.08 -10.54
N GLY A 386 -5.21 2.40 -11.18
CA GLY A 386 -3.96 1.64 -11.05
C GLY A 386 -3.26 1.78 -9.70
N SER A 387 -3.55 2.85 -8.94
CA SER A 387 -3.05 3.01 -7.58
C SER A 387 -3.86 2.18 -6.57
N GLU A 388 -5.16 1.96 -6.86
CA GLU A 388 -6.10 1.24 -6.01
C GLU A 388 -5.94 -0.30 -6.11
N ARG A 389 -5.54 -0.82 -7.28
CA ARG A 389 -5.24 -2.26 -7.46
C ARG A 389 -4.14 -2.79 -6.53
N ARG A 390 -3.24 -1.94 -6.00
CA ARG A 390 -2.16 -2.35 -5.09
C ARG A 390 -2.66 -2.88 -3.73
N ARG A 391 -3.92 -2.59 -3.35
CA ARG A 391 -4.46 -2.97 -2.02
C ARG A 391 -5.33 -4.23 -2.03
N ALA A 392 -5.86 -4.66 -3.18
CA ALA A 392 -6.86 -5.74 -3.23
C ALA A 392 -6.27 -7.15 -3.38
N SER A 393 -5.06 -7.34 -3.92
CA SER A 393 -4.55 -8.67 -4.33
C SER A 393 -3.81 -9.47 -3.25
N ARG A 394 -3.95 -9.13 -1.95
CA ARG A 394 -3.34 -9.91 -0.86
C ARG A 394 -4.31 -10.80 -0.08
N ALA A 395 -5.58 -10.84 -0.48
CA ALA A 395 -6.64 -11.55 0.25
C ALA A 395 -7.55 -12.33 -0.71
N GLN A 396 -7.06 -13.45 -1.26
CA GLN A 396 -7.88 -14.62 -1.65
C GLN A 396 -7.00 -15.65 -2.38
N GLU A 397 -6.70 -16.76 -1.71
CA GLU A 397 -6.52 -18.06 -2.36
C GLU A 397 -6.57 -19.14 -1.26
N THR A 398 -7.57 -20.03 -1.30
CA THR A 398 -7.41 -21.50 -1.21
C THR A 398 -8.74 -22.24 -0.93
N GLY A 399 -9.03 -23.23 -1.77
CA GLY A 399 -9.90 -24.41 -1.58
C GLY A 399 -9.95 -25.17 -2.91
N LYS A 400 -9.62 -26.47 -3.08
CA LYS A 400 -9.47 -27.71 -2.26
C LYS A 400 -8.38 -28.65 -2.90
N PRO A 401 -8.22 -29.97 -2.57
CA PRO A 401 -7.61 -30.58 -1.38
C PRO A 401 -6.42 -31.56 -1.64
N GLY A 402 -5.50 -31.69 -0.67
CA GLY A 402 -4.56 -32.82 -0.39
C GLY A 402 -3.12 -32.73 -0.99
N PRO A 403 -2.04 -33.29 -0.35
CA PRO A 403 -1.84 -33.79 1.01
C PRO A 403 -0.83 -32.95 1.85
N ARG A 404 -0.76 -33.28 3.15
CA ARG A 404 -0.03 -32.64 4.27
C ARG A 404 1.32 -31.98 3.93
N THR A 405 1.42 -30.67 4.16
CA THR A 405 2.68 -29.96 4.48
C THR A 405 2.38 -28.67 5.26
N LEU A 406 3.30 -28.33 6.17
CA LEU A 406 3.18 -27.37 7.29
C LEU A 406 2.66 -25.97 6.90
N LYS A 407 1.55 -25.54 7.51
CA LYS A 407 0.94 -24.20 7.34
C LYS A 407 1.71 -23.12 8.12
N GLY A 408 2.29 -22.16 7.40
CA GLY A 408 2.64 -20.84 7.91
C GLY A 408 1.49 -19.84 7.75
N GLY A 409 1.07 -19.23 8.87
CA GLY A 409 0.55 -17.85 8.98
C GLY A 409 -0.44 -17.28 7.95
N GLY A 410 -1.64 -17.86 7.80
CA GLY A 410 -2.82 -17.18 7.22
C GLY A 410 -3.89 -16.93 8.28
N GLU A 411 -4.68 -15.87 8.14
CA GLU A 411 -5.85 -15.58 8.98
C GLU A 411 -6.83 -16.76 8.98
N ALA A 412 -6.91 -17.48 10.09
CA ALA A 412 -8.01 -18.41 10.33
C ALA A 412 -9.23 -17.56 10.68
N SER A 413 -10.21 -17.50 9.78
CA SER A 413 -11.60 -17.19 10.15
C SER A 413 -12.00 -18.14 11.30
N ARG A 414 -12.51 -17.59 12.40
CA ARG A 414 -12.86 -18.36 13.61
C ARG A 414 -14.33 -18.20 13.86
N THR A 415 -15.00 -19.29 14.18
CA THR A 415 -16.43 -19.27 14.46
C THR A 415 -16.62 -19.43 15.97
N SER A 416 -17.44 -18.58 16.59
CA SER A 416 -17.88 -18.83 17.98
C SER A 416 -18.75 -20.09 18.04
N GLU A 417 -19.03 -20.60 19.25
CA GLU A 417 -20.01 -21.67 19.43
C GLU A 417 -21.43 -21.25 18.99
N ASP A 418 -21.69 -19.95 18.90
CA ASP A 418 -22.93 -19.39 18.36
C ASP A 418 -22.99 -19.46 16.82
N GLY A 419 -21.94 -19.96 16.15
CA GLY A 419 -21.89 -20.06 14.68
C GLY A 419 -21.47 -18.76 13.97
N VAL A 420 -21.05 -17.73 14.70
CA VAL A 420 -20.71 -16.41 14.13
C VAL A 420 -19.20 -16.32 13.81
N PRO A 421 -18.81 -16.05 12.56
CA PRO A 421 -17.42 -15.82 12.20
C PRO A 421 -16.88 -14.50 12.79
N ASN A 422 -15.67 -14.53 13.33
CA ASN A 422 -14.99 -13.39 13.94
C ASN A 422 -13.46 -13.47 13.70
N ALA A 423 -12.75 -12.36 13.94
CA ALA A 423 -11.33 -12.21 13.70
C ALA A 423 -10.63 -11.40 14.82
N ARG A 424 -9.33 -11.65 15.03
CA ARG A 424 -8.47 -10.84 15.92
C ARG A 424 -7.13 -10.54 15.28
N GLY A 425 -6.56 -9.37 15.56
CA GLY A 425 -5.23 -9.02 15.08
C GLY A 425 -4.15 -9.97 15.59
N ARG A 426 -3.29 -10.45 14.68
CA ARG A 426 -2.09 -11.24 15.01
C ARG A 426 -0.87 -10.64 14.30
N VAL A 427 -0.59 -9.39 14.66
CA VAL A 427 0.47 -8.54 14.10
C VAL A 427 0.87 -7.50 15.14
N LEU A 428 2.07 -6.92 15.04
CA LEU A 428 2.45 -5.78 15.86
C LEU A 428 1.46 -4.63 15.65
N GLY A 429 1.00 -3.99 16.73
CA GLY A 429 -0.13 -3.04 16.71
C GLY A 429 -1.50 -3.69 16.89
N GLY A 430 -1.57 -5.02 16.99
CA GLY A 430 -2.78 -5.76 17.34
C GLY A 430 -3.93 -5.52 16.38
N SER A 431 -5.16 -5.48 16.89
CA SER A 431 -6.36 -5.30 16.06
C SER A 431 -6.47 -3.94 15.39
N SER A 432 -5.76 -2.89 15.86
CA SER A 432 -5.75 -1.59 15.17
C SER A 432 -5.10 -1.64 13.77
N ALA A 433 -4.26 -2.65 13.52
CA ALA A 433 -3.61 -2.84 12.24
C ALA A 433 -4.57 -3.41 11.17
N ILE A 434 -5.71 -3.98 11.59
CA ILE A 434 -6.66 -4.66 10.69
C ILE A 434 -8.11 -4.13 10.80
N ASN A 435 -8.42 -3.27 11.77
CA ASN A 435 -9.77 -2.75 12.00
C ASN A 435 -10.25 -1.79 10.88
N ALA A 436 -11.49 -1.31 10.96
CA ALA A 436 -12.05 -0.33 10.03
C ALA A 436 -11.52 1.12 10.21
N GLY A 437 -10.59 1.36 11.16
CA GLY A 437 -9.92 2.65 11.35
C GLY A 437 -10.75 3.74 12.03
N ARG A 438 -12.00 3.49 12.44
CA ARG A 438 -12.82 4.47 13.18
C ARG A 438 -12.21 4.75 14.56
N SER A 439 -12.11 6.03 14.92
CA SER A 439 -11.65 6.50 16.23
C SER A 439 -12.72 7.35 16.93
N ILE A 440 -12.93 7.09 18.21
CA ILE A 440 -13.86 7.80 19.10
C ILE A 440 -13.24 7.98 20.49
N ILE A 441 -13.67 9.02 21.20
CA ILE A 441 -13.31 9.29 22.59
C ILE A 441 -14.52 9.01 23.48
N LEU A 442 -14.25 8.35 24.61
CA LEU A 442 -15.19 8.19 25.71
C LEU A 442 -14.71 9.02 26.89
N ARG A 443 -15.07 10.31 26.94
CA ARG A 443 -14.69 11.20 28.06
C ARG A 443 -15.44 10.88 29.35
N LYS A 444 -16.65 10.32 29.21
CA LYS A 444 -17.47 9.83 30.32
C LYS A 444 -17.45 8.31 30.32
N VAL A 445 -16.93 7.73 31.39
CA VAL A 445 -17.02 6.29 31.65
C VAL A 445 -18.02 6.11 32.78
N ARG A 446 -19.13 5.40 32.53
CA ARG A 446 -20.23 5.22 33.49
C ARG A 446 -20.84 6.53 34.04
N GLY A 447 -20.79 7.61 33.27
CA GLY A 447 -21.38 8.90 33.64
C GLY A 447 -20.42 9.85 34.38
N GLU A 448 -19.26 9.37 34.82
CA GLU A 448 -18.25 10.17 35.52
C GLU A 448 -17.20 10.72 34.54
N LEU A 449 -16.75 11.95 34.77
CA LEU A 449 -15.63 12.53 34.05
C LEU A 449 -14.35 11.81 34.47
N GLY A 450 -13.59 11.25 33.51
CA GLY A 450 -12.31 10.63 33.83
C GLY A 450 -11.32 11.64 34.44
N PRO A 451 -10.30 11.18 35.18
CA PRO A 451 -9.26 12.07 35.70
C PRO A 451 -8.58 12.84 34.55
N PRO A 452 -8.02 14.04 34.79
CA PRO A 452 -7.42 14.87 33.74
C PRO A 452 -6.38 14.15 32.86
N SER A 453 -5.69 13.15 33.41
CA SER A 453 -4.74 12.30 32.69
C SER A 453 -5.36 11.49 31.54
N VAL A 454 -6.66 11.18 31.59
CA VAL A 454 -7.38 10.50 30.51
C VAL A 454 -7.47 11.40 29.28
N ASN A 455 -7.86 12.66 29.45
CA ASN A 455 -7.94 13.61 28.34
C ASN A 455 -6.57 13.87 27.71
N GLN A 456 -5.52 14.01 28.53
CA GLN A 456 -4.15 14.16 28.03
C GLN A 456 -3.68 12.94 27.22
N SER A 457 -4.07 11.74 27.64
CA SER A 457 -3.75 10.50 26.92
C SER A 457 -4.47 10.43 25.57
N TYR A 458 -5.75 10.80 25.53
CA TYR A 458 -6.54 10.90 24.30
C TYR A 458 -5.92 11.91 23.32
N GLU A 459 -5.67 13.14 23.77
CA GLU A 459 -5.03 14.18 22.95
C GLU A 459 -3.68 13.74 22.39
N TRP A 460 -2.89 12.99 23.17
CA TRP A 460 -1.62 12.46 22.71
C TRP A 460 -1.80 11.43 21.57
N VAL A 461 -2.72 10.47 21.72
CA VAL A 461 -3.01 9.48 20.66
C VAL A 461 -3.60 10.16 19.43
N GLU A 462 -4.49 11.13 19.63
CA GLU A 462 -5.14 11.87 18.55
C GLU A 462 -4.14 12.60 17.68
N ARG A 463 -3.23 13.35 18.31
CA ARG A 463 -2.15 14.06 17.60
C ARG A 463 -1.22 13.11 16.85
N ALA A 464 -1.06 11.89 17.34
CA ALA A 464 -0.14 10.92 16.76
C ALA A 464 -0.73 10.18 15.56
N ILE A 465 -1.98 9.70 15.64
CA ILE A 465 -2.50 8.71 14.69
C ILE A 465 -3.98 8.89 14.28
N VAL A 466 -4.66 9.98 14.67
CA VAL A 466 -6.07 10.23 14.32
C VAL A 466 -6.22 11.42 13.39
N PHE A 467 -7.03 11.25 12.34
CA PHE A 467 -7.22 12.21 11.27
C PHE A 467 -8.71 12.46 11.03
N ARG A 468 -9.04 13.66 10.54
CA ARG A 468 -10.39 13.97 10.06
C ARG A 468 -10.58 13.38 8.65
N PRO A 469 -11.59 12.52 8.43
CA PRO A 469 -11.85 11.99 7.10
C PRO A 469 -12.51 13.04 6.19
N GLU A 470 -12.28 12.90 4.88
CA GLU A 470 -13.03 13.60 3.84
C GLU A 470 -14.19 12.72 3.37
N LEU A 471 -15.41 13.26 3.44
CA LEU A 471 -16.61 12.53 3.05
C LEU A 471 -16.76 12.51 1.53
N GLN A 472 -17.01 11.33 1.00
CA GLN A 472 -17.42 11.13 -0.40
C GLN A 472 -18.94 10.96 -0.48
N ASN A 473 -19.46 10.79 -1.70
CA ASN A 473 -20.90 10.75 -1.99
C ASN A 473 -21.69 9.80 -1.08
N TRP A 474 -21.21 8.57 -0.88
CA TRP A 474 -21.91 7.58 -0.05
C TRP A 474 -22.04 8.02 1.41
N GLN A 475 -20.95 8.45 2.04
CA GLN A 475 -20.99 8.85 3.45
C GLN A 475 -21.76 10.15 3.65
N SER A 476 -21.69 11.08 2.69
CA SER A 476 -22.51 12.30 2.70
C SER A 476 -24.01 11.97 2.62
N ALA A 477 -24.41 11.06 1.72
CA ALA A 477 -25.80 10.61 1.63
C ALA A 477 -26.27 9.90 2.92
N VAL A 478 -25.41 9.09 3.54
CA VAL A 478 -25.69 8.45 4.84
C VAL A 478 -25.85 9.48 5.94
N ARG A 479 -24.99 10.50 6.01
CA ARG A 479 -25.13 11.62 6.97
C ARG A 479 -26.50 12.28 6.82
N ASP A 480 -26.85 12.66 5.60
CA ASP A 480 -28.09 13.37 5.35
C ASP A 480 -29.31 12.46 5.59
N GLY A 481 -29.19 11.17 5.26
CA GLY A 481 -30.25 10.19 5.49
C GLY A 481 -30.48 9.88 6.97
N LEU A 482 -29.42 9.90 7.78
CA LEU A 482 -29.54 9.79 9.24
C LEU A 482 -30.28 10.99 9.84
N LEU A 483 -29.99 12.20 9.36
CA LEU A 483 -30.70 13.41 9.80
C LEU A 483 -32.16 13.39 9.35
N GLU A 484 -32.43 13.04 8.09
CA GLU A 484 -33.81 12.89 7.59
C GLU A 484 -34.59 11.79 8.33
N ALA A 485 -33.91 10.76 8.85
CA ALA A 485 -34.49 9.71 9.67
C ALA A 485 -34.65 10.08 11.17
N GLY A 486 -34.35 11.34 11.54
CA GLY A 486 -34.51 11.89 12.88
C GLY A 486 -33.39 11.50 13.86
N VAL A 487 -32.18 11.20 13.38
CA VAL A 487 -31.01 10.93 14.23
C VAL A 487 -30.27 12.25 14.53
N ASP A 488 -30.94 13.10 15.29
CA ASP A 488 -30.51 14.45 15.65
C ASP A 488 -29.80 14.51 17.02
N PRO A 489 -28.98 15.55 17.27
CA PRO A 489 -28.60 16.64 16.36
C PRO A 489 -27.43 16.27 15.43
N TYR A 490 -27.16 17.12 14.43
CA TYR A 490 -25.90 17.05 13.69
C TYR A 490 -24.76 17.65 14.51
N ASN A 491 -23.86 16.80 15.02
CA ASN A 491 -22.72 17.18 15.85
C ASN A 491 -21.46 17.57 15.04
N GLY A 492 -21.55 17.66 13.70
CA GLY A 492 -20.41 17.97 12.86
C GLY A 492 -19.28 16.93 12.97
N PHE A 493 -18.03 17.39 12.89
CA PHE A 493 -16.86 16.58 13.20
C PHE A 493 -16.58 16.61 14.70
N THR A 494 -16.68 15.45 15.34
CA THR A 494 -16.32 15.30 16.74
C THR A 494 -15.80 13.90 17.00
N LEU A 495 -14.82 13.78 17.88
CA LEU A 495 -14.34 12.50 18.36
C LEU A 495 -15.20 11.98 19.51
N ASP A 496 -15.91 12.85 20.22
CA ASP A 496 -16.73 12.49 21.36
C ASP A 496 -17.89 11.58 20.97
N HIS A 497 -18.21 10.63 21.84
CA HIS A 497 -19.35 9.77 21.70
C HIS A 497 -20.61 10.47 22.22
N SER A 498 -21.44 10.98 21.30
CA SER A 498 -22.67 11.70 21.60
C SER A 498 -23.83 11.22 20.74
N VAL A 499 -25.04 11.23 21.31
CA VAL A 499 -26.30 11.03 20.56
C VAL A 499 -26.38 12.01 19.39
N GLY A 500 -26.95 11.54 18.29
CA GLY A 500 -27.13 12.28 17.04
C GLY A 500 -26.20 11.80 15.93
N THR A 501 -26.17 12.56 14.84
CA THR A 501 -25.36 12.26 13.66
C THR A 501 -24.03 12.99 13.72
N LYS A 502 -22.93 12.29 13.44
CA LYS A 502 -21.58 12.86 13.49
C LYS A 502 -20.64 12.29 12.44
N ILE A 503 -19.59 13.05 12.16
CA ILE A 503 -18.38 12.60 11.47
C ILE A 503 -17.34 12.24 12.53
N GLY A 504 -16.88 10.99 12.54
CA GLY A 504 -15.86 10.49 13.46
C GLY A 504 -14.42 10.70 12.99
N GLY A 505 -13.47 10.39 13.86
CA GLY A 505 -12.05 10.32 13.49
C GLY A 505 -11.71 9.05 12.75
N SER A 506 -10.64 9.09 11.97
CA SER A 506 -10.10 7.95 11.22
C SER A 506 -8.62 7.77 11.55
N THR A 507 -8.14 6.54 11.69
CA THR A 507 -6.71 6.22 11.74
C THR A 507 -6.12 6.00 10.36
N PHE A 508 -6.88 6.29 9.30
CA PHE A 508 -6.37 6.46 7.94
C PHE A 508 -6.18 7.94 7.64
N ASP A 509 -4.99 8.31 7.19
CA ASP A 509 -4.71 9.67 6.73
C ASP A 509 -5.34 9.97 5.36
N SER A 510 -5.21 11.21 4.89
CA SER A 510 -5.76 11.67 3.60
C SER A 510 -5.16 10.98 2.37
N SER A 511 -4.01 10.31 2.52
CA SER A 511 -3.44 9.45 1.47
C SER A 511 -3.99 8.01 1.52
N GLY A 512 -4.90 7.74 2.45
CA GLY A 512 -5.45 6.43 2.74
C GLY A 512 -4.43 5.49 3.39
N ARG A 513 -3.33 5.99 3.96
CA ARG A 513 -2.37 5.17 4.70
C ARG A 513 -2.91 4.94 6.12
N ARG A 514 -2.91 3.68 6.54
CA ARG A 514 -3.25 3.28 7.91
C ARG A 514 -2.14 3.68 8.88
N HIS A 515 -2.55 4.23 10.01
CA HIS A 515 -1.80 4.37 11.25
C HIS A 515 -2.42 3.45 12.30
N SER A 516 -1.58 2.83 13.12
CA SER A 516 -1.93 1.78 14.08
C SER A 516 -1.28 2.06 15.43
N ALA A 517 -1.64 1.28 16.45
CA ALA A 517 -0.98 1.35 17.75
C ALA A 517 0.53 1.05 17.68
N ALA A 518 1.03 0.39 16.62
CA ALA A 518 2.47 0.19 16.44
C ALA A 518 3.21 1.51 16.15
N ASP A 519 2.57 2.48 15.52
CA ASP A 519 3.17 3.78 15.19
C ASP A 519 3.45 4.61 16.47
N LEU A 520 2.70 4.36 17.55
CA LEU A 520 2.92 4.98 18.86
C LEU A 520 4.27 4.57 19.48
N LEU A 521 4.86 3.45 19.07
CA LEU A 521 6.20 3.03 19.51
C LEU A 521 7.30 4.00 19.06
N SER A 522 7.07 4.79 18.00
CA SER A 522 8.02 5.79 17.53
C SER A 522 8.26 6.92 18.54
N TYR A 523 7.32 7.13 19.47
CA TYR A 523 7.42 8.11 20.56
C TYR A 523 8.11 7.54 21.81
N ALA A 524 8.38 6.24 21.86
CA ALA A 524 9.09 5.62 22.96
C ALA A 524 10.59 5.94 22.90
N LYS A 525 11.22 6.06 24.07
CA LYS A 525 12.68 6.22 24.15
C LYS A 525 13.35 4.91 23.69
N ALA A 526 13.99 4.95 22.52
CA ALA A 526 14.57 3.77 21.87
C ALA A 526 15.58 2.99 22.73
N SER A 527 16.26 3.65 23.68
CA SER A 527 17.18 2.99 24.61
C SER A 527 16.50 2.10 25.66
N ASN A 528 15.21 2.33 25.92
CA ASN A 528 14.47 1.70 27.02
C ASN A 528 13.44 0.68 26.55
N ILE A 529 13.22 0.56 25.24
CA ILE A 529 12.21 -0.33 24.67
C ILE A 529 12.86 -1.37 23.76
N ARG A 530 12.44 -2.63 23.91
CA ARG A 530 12.77 -3.71 22.99
C ARG A 530 11.48 -4.41 22.61
N VAL A 531 11.29 -4.62 21.31
CA VAL A 531 10.10 -5.28 20.76
C VAL A 531 10.52 -6.60 20.16
N ALA A 532 10.04 -7.70 20.75
CA ALA A 532 10.19 -9.04 20.20
C ALA A 532 8.95 -9.40 19.37
N VAL A 533 9.13 -9.63 18.08
CA VAL A 533 8.09 -10.14 17.18
C VAL A 533 8.29 -11.65 16.96
N TYR A 534 7.22 -12.34 16.57
CA TYR A 534 7.20 -13.81 16.49
C TYR A 534 7.56 -14.49 17.82
N ALA A 535 7.21 -13.84 18.94
CA ALA A 535 7.36 -14.34 20.30
C ALA A 535 5.99 -14.80 20.83
N SER A 536 5.76 -16.11 20.89
CA SER A 536 4.53 -16.68 21.43
C SER A 536 4.68 -16.86 22.93
N VAL A 537 4.11 -15.95 23.73
CA VAL A 537 4.11 -16.07 25.20
C VAL A 537 3.20 -17.23 25.61
N GLU A 538 3.72 -18.18 26.39
CA GLU A 538 3.00 -19.41 26.74
C GLU A 538 2.61 -19.48 28.21
N ARG A 539 3.37 -18.80 29.07
CA ARG A 539 3.13 -18.82 30.51
C ARG A 539 3.68 -17.58 31.21
N ILE A 540 2.96 -17.11 32.23
CA ILE A 540 3.43 -16.14 33.22
C ILE A 540 4.12 -16.92 34.34
N LEU A 541 5.33 -16.49 34.69
CA LEU A 541 6.10 -17.06 35.80
C LEU A 541 5.72 -16.35 37.09
N LEU A 542 5.45 -17.13 38.13
CA LEU A 542 5.05 -16.63 39.45
C LEU A 542 6.11 -17.03 40.47
N ALA A 543 6.37 -16.15 41.45
CA ALA A 543 7.20 -16.47 42.59
C ALA A 543 6.58 -17.62 43.40
N SER A 544 7.42 -18.50 43.94
CA SER A 544 6.97 -19.58 44.82
C SER A 544 6.35 -18.97 46.08
N SER A 545 5.12 -19.38 46.41
CA SER A 545 4.45 -19.00 47.65
C SER A 545 5.16 -19.67 48.83
N SER A 546 5.62 -18.90 49.80
CA SER A 546 6.08 -19.47 51.07
C SER A 546 4.88 -20.07 51.81
N PRO A 547 4.96 -21.31 52.32
CA PRO A 547 3.87 -21.93 53.08
C PRO A 547 3.53 -21.20 54.39
N TYR A 548 4.41 -20.31 54.87
CA TYR A 548 4.37 -19.75 56.22
C TYR A 548 4.03 -18.25 56.30
N SER A 549 3.55 -17.65 55.22
CA SER A 549 3.13 -16.24 55.25
C SER A 549 2.02 -16.03 54.23
N GLY A 550 1.10 -15.11 54.48
CA GLY A 550 0.17 -14.58 53.47
C GLY A 550 0.88 -13.83 52.33
N SER A 551 2.01 -14.36 51.85
CA SER A 551 2.88 -13.76 50.84
C SER A 551 2.10 -13.61 49.55
N LYS A 552 1.95 -12.36 49.11
CA LYS A 552 1.37 -12.02 47.80
C LYS A 552 2.13 -12.74 46.70
N GLN A 553 1.47 -13.67 46.03
CA GLN A 553 1.94 -14.27 44.80
C GLN A 553 2.22 -13.16 43.78
N SER A 554 3.45 -13.13 43.26
CA SER A 554 3.94 -12.05 42.40
C SER A 554 4.42 -12.60 41.07
N ALA A 555 4.09 -11.92 39.97
CA ALA A 555 4.61 -12.27 38.65
C ALA A 555 6.07 -11.83 38.52
N ILE A 556 6.94 -12.79 38.19
CA ILE A 556 8.40 -12.58 38.11
C ILE A 556 8.92 -12.57 36.66
N GLY A 557 8.08 -12.92 35.70
CA GLY A 557 8.47 -12.94 34.29
C GLY A 557 7.50 -13.69 33.41
N VAL A 558 7.95 -13.99 32.19
CA VAL A 558 7.20 -14.79 31.21
C VAL A 558 8.12 -15.77 30.48
N VAL A 559 7.54 -16.87 30.03
CA VAL A 559 8.15 -17.78 29.07
C VAL A 559 7.50 -17.57 27.72
N PHE A 560 8.34 -17.43 26.68
CA PHE A 560 7.87 -17.33 25.31
C PHE A 560 8.68 -18.22 24.37
N ARG A 561 8.03 -18.65 23.29
CA ARG A 561 8.62 -19.45 22.22
C ARG A 561 8.87 -18.59 20.99
N ASP A 562 10.05 -18.72 20.39
CA ASP A 562 10.36 -18.06 19.12
C ASP A 562 9.86 -18.85 17.89
N GLN A 563 10.03 -18.28 16.70
CA GLN A 563 9.63 -18.91 15.43
C GLN A 563 10.35 -20.24 15.12
N THR A 564 11.50 -20.50 15.75
CA THR A 564 12.26 -21.75 15.60
C THR A 564 11.83 -22.82 16.60
N GLY A 565 10.90 -22.48 17.51
CA GLY A 565 10.42 -23.35 18.55
C GLY A 565 11.25 -23.32 19.85
N ARG A 566 12.25 -22.45 19.96
CA ARG A 566 13.09 -22.34 21.16
C ARG A 566 12.39 -21.52 22.25
N TYR A 567 12.57 -21.95 23.49
CA TYR A 567 12.06 -21.26 24.66
C TYR A 567 13.01 -20.17 25.15
N HIS A 568 12.43 -19.07 25.61
CA HIS A 568 13.13 -17.92 26.16
C HIS A 568 12.41 -17.46 27.43
N HIS A 569 13.19 -16.94 28.37
CA HIS A 569 12.68 -16.37 29.62
C HIS A 569 12.93 -14.86 29.62
N ALA A 570 11.90 -14.09 29.97
CA ALA A 570 12.02 -12.66 30.22
C ALA A 570 11.57 -12.38 31.66
N MET A 571 12.52 -11.98 32.50
CA MET A 571 12.31 -11.74 33.93
C MET A 571 12.15 -10.24 34.21
N VAL A 572 11.34 -9.90 35.20
CA VAL A 572 11.23 -8.52 35.70
C VAL A 572 12.35 -8.21 36.68
N ARG A 573 12.72 -6.93 36.78
CA ARG A 573 13.62 -6.43 37.83
C ARG A 573 12.82 -6.20 39.11
N GLU A 574 13.51 -5.92 40.21
CA GLU A 574 12.87 -5.42 41.43
C GLU A 574 11.96 -4.23 41.11
N LYS A 575 10.74 -4.23 41.67
CA LYS A 575 9.67 -3.25 41.40
C LYS A 575 9.19 -3.19 39.95
N GLY A 576 9.63 -4.12 39.10
CA GLY A 576 9.11 -4.30 37.75
C GLY A 576 7.83 -5.14 37.75
N GLU A 577 7.05 -5.03 36.66
CA GLU A 577 5.74 -5.66 36.53
C GLU A 577 5.59 -6.39 35.20
N VAL A 578 4.73 -7.40 35.18
CA VAL A 578 4.25 -8.05 33.94
C VAL A 578 2.87 -7.50 33.61
N MET A 579 2.76 -6.75 32.51
CA MET A 579 1.48 -6.22 32.03
C MET A 579 0.93 -7.09 30.90
N LEU A 580 -0.28 -7.63 31.10
CA LEU A 580 -0.92 -8.51 30.13
C LEU A 580 -1.84 -7.75 29.17
N CYS A 581 -1.34 -7.47 27.96
CA CYS A 581 -2.05 -6.75 26.90
C CYS A 581 -2.40 -7.65 25.70
N ALA A 582 -2.75 -8.92 25.93
CA ALA A 582 -3.00 -9.91 24.88
C ALA A 582 -4.45 -9.90 24.31
N GLY A 583 -5.24 -8.89 24.68
CA GLY A 583 -6.62 -8.67 24.22
C GLY A 583 -7.65 -9.59 24.86
N ALA A 584 -8.94 -9.35 24.55
CA ALA A 584 -10.09 -10.01 25.18
C ALA A 584 -10.05 -11.56 25.12
N LEU A 585 -9.35 -12.13 24.13
CA LEU A 585 -9.20 -13.58 24.00
C LEU A 585 -7.85 -14.09 24.50
N GLY A 586 -6.75 -13.38 24.23
CA GLY A 586 -5.41 -13.85 24.55
C GLY A 586 -5.08 -13.70 26.04
N SER A 587 -5.57 -12.64 26.69
CA SER A 587 -5.32 -12.40 28.11
C SER A 587 -5.93 -13.49 29.00
N PRO A 588 -7.25 -13.79 28.95
CA PRO A 588 -7.82 -14.86 29.78
C PRO A 588 -7.24 -16.24 29.42
N GLN A 589 -6.97 -16.52 28.14
CA GLN A 589 -6.29 -17.76 27.74
C GLN A 589 -4.94 -17.91 28.44
N LEU A 590 -4.10 -16.87 28.44
CA LEU A 590 -2.77 -16.93 29.04
C LEU A 590 -2.84 -17.04 30.57
N LEU A 591 -3.81 -16.38 31.21
CA LEU A 591 -4.05 -16.52 32.65
C LEU A 591 -4.40 -17.98 33.00
N LEU A 592 -5.33 -18.58 32.27
CA LEU A 592 -5.72 -19.99 32.48
C LEU A 592 -4.52 -20.94 32.29
N LEU A 593 -3.74 -20.76 31.21
CA LEU A 593 -2.53 -21.57 30.95
C LEU A 593 -1.40 -21.34 31.97
N SER A 594 -1.47 -20.26 32.73
CA SER A 594 -0.53 -19.92 33.82
C SER A 594 -1.05 -20.35 35.20
N GLY A 595 -2.14 -21.10 35.26
CA GLY A 595 -2.71 -21.58 36.52
C GLY A 595 -3.48 -20.51 37.31
N ILE A 596 -3.88 -19.41 36.67
CA ILE A 596 -4.67 -18.33 37.26
C ILE A 596 -6.10 -18.40 36.71
N GLY A 597 -7.04 -18.89 37.51
CA GLY A 597 -8.40 -19.15 37.04
C GLY A 597 -9.26 -20.00 37.99
N PRO A 598 -10.42 -20.50 37.51
CA PRO A 598 -11.32 -21.29 38.34
C PRO A 598 -10.65 -22.63 38.71
N ARG A 599 -10.53 -22.94 40.01
CA ARG A 599 -9.81 -24.13 40.49
C ARG A 599 -10.37 -25.42 39.90
N PRO A 600 -11.70 -25.69 39.93
CA PRO A 600 -12.25 -26.92 39.35
C PRO A 600 -11.93 -27.07 37.86
N TYR A 601 -11.98 -25.97 37.11
CA TYR A 601 -11.68 -25.95 35.67
C TYR A 601 -10.19 -26.19 35.39
N LEU A 602 -9.28 -25.54 36.11
CA LEU A 602 -7.85 -25.74 35.92
C LEU A 602 -7.43 -27.17 36.28
N SER A 603 -7.95 -27.70 37.38
CA SER A 603 -7.70 -29.08 37.81
C SER A 603 -8.19 -30.10 36.77
N SER A 604 -9.33 -29.87 36.11
CA SER A 604 -9.82 -30.79 35.06
C SER A 604 -8.94 -30.81 33.81
N TRP A 605 -8.11 -29.79 33.60
CA TRP A 605 -7.12 -29.73 32.50
C TRP A 605 -5.72 -30.23 32.93
N GLY A 606 -5.56 -30.67 34.18
CA GLY A 606 -4.25 -31.03 34.73
C GLY A 606 -3.30 -29.82 34.86
N ILE A 607 -3.83 -28.60 34.91
CA ILE A 607 -3.04 -27.38 35.06
C ILE A 607 -2.87 -27.09 36.56
N PRO A 608 -1.63 -26.97 37.08
CA PRO A 608 -1.40 -26.59 38.47
C PRO A 608 -2.05 -25.25 38.79
N VAL A 609 -2.85 -25.22 39.85
CA VAL A 609 -3.56 -24.00 40.27
C VAL A 609 -2.60 -23.13 41.06
N ALA A 610 -2.10 -22.08 40.42
CA ALA A 610 -1.32 -21.05 41.09
C ALA A 610 -2.23 -20.14 41.90
N HIS A 611 -3.30 -19.61 41.30
CA HIS A 611 -4.22 -18.70 41.97
C HIS A 611 -5.67 -18.97 41.54
N HIS A 612 -6.55 -19.14 42.53
CA HIS A 612 -7.97 -19.34 42.25
C HIS A 612 -8.65 -18.00 41.95
N LEU A 613 -9.06 -17.81 40.70
CA LEU A 613 -9.81 -16.63 40.26
C LEU A 613 -11.01 -17.06 39.40
N PRO A 614 -12.22 -17.18 39.97
CA PRO A 614 -13.37 -17.85 39.33
C PRO A 614 -13.90 -17.15 38.07
N TYR A 615 -13.61 -15.86 37.89
CA TYR A 615 -14.13 -15.08 36.77
C TYR A 615 -13.20 -15.01 35.54
N VAL A 616 -12.02 -15.65 35.59
CA VAL A 616 -11.14 -15.70 34.40
C VAL A 616 -11.82 -16.49 33.29
N GLY A 617 -11.99 -15.85 32.13
CA GLY A 617 -12.71 -16.42 30.99
C GLY A 617 -14.23 -16.24 31.04
N GLN A 618 -14.78 -15.64 32.10
CA GLN A 618 -16.20 -15.31 32.20
C GLN A 618 -16.48 -13.88 31.69
N PHE A 619 -17.77 -13.54 31.55
CA PHE A 619 -18.24 -12.21 31.15
C PHE A 619 -17.61 -11.73 29.83
N LEU A 620 -17.62 -12.61 28.83
CA LEU A 620 -17.16 -12.26 27.49
C LEU A 620 -18.32 -11.66 26.70
N TYR A 621 -18.11 -10.44 26.17
CA TYR A 621 -19.13 -9.70 25.43
C TYR A 621 -18.68 -9.48 23.99
N ASP A 622 -19.60 -9.68 23.05
CA ASP A 622 -19.46 -9.22 21.67
C ASP A 622 -20.77 -8.59 21.23
N ASN A 623 -20.72 -7.31 20.88
CA ASN A 623 -21.92 -6.59 20.47
C ASN A 623 -22.40 -7.14 19.12
N PRO A 624 -23.68 -7.54 19.01
CA PRO A 624 -24.29 -7.87 17.72
C PRO A 624 -24.11 -6.74 16.70
N ARG A 625 -23.83 -7.14 15.45
CA ARG A 625 -23.82 -6.26 14.29
C ARG A 625 -24.79 -6.82 13.26
N ASN A 626 -25.83 -6.05 12.98
CA ASN A 626 -26.85 -6.39 12.00
C ASN A 626 -26.78 -5.37 10.85
N GLY A 627 -27.28 -5.70 9.67
CA GLY A 627 -27.22 -4.75 8.57
C GLY A 627 -27.88 -5.21 7.29
N ILE A 628 -28.13 -4.23 6.42
CA ILE A 628 -28.72 -4.39 5.11
C ILE A 628 -27.67 -3.98 4.08
N SER A 629 -27.40 -4.88 3.14
CA SER A 629 -26.52 -4.62 2.00
C SER A 629 -27.36 -4.33 0.76
N ILE A 630 -27.04 -3.23 0.09
CA ILE A 630 -27.66 -2.79 -1.15
C ILE A 630 -26.64 -2.85 -2.29
N VAL A 631 -27.12 -3.21 -3.48
CA VAL A 631 -26.36 -3.11 -4.72
C VAL A 631 -26.90 -1.87 -5.45
N PRO A 632 -26.19 -0.72 -5.40
CA PRO A 632 -26.65 0.49 -6.04
C PRO A 632 -26.64 0.36 -7.58
N PRO A 633 -27.52 1.09 -8.29
CA PRO A 633 -27.57 1.09 -9.76
C PRO A 633 -26.36 1.81 -10.39
N MET A 634 -25.56 2.50 -9.58
CA MET A 634 -24.36 3.21 -9.98
C MET A 634 -23.15 2.74 -9.16
N PRO A 635 -21.95 2.69 -9.76
CA PRO A 635 -20.75 2.31 -9.03
C PRO A 635 -20.45 3.35 -7.94
N LEU A 636 -20.20 2.89 -6.71
CA LEU A 636 -19.70 3.74 -5.63
C LEU A 636 -18.23 3.50 -5.38
N GLU A 637 -17.58 4.56 -4.92
CA GLU A 637 -16.23 4.52 -4.40
C GLU A 637 -16.18 3.68 -3.11
N HIS A 638 -15.06 3.00 -2.87
CA HIS A 638 -14.85 2.30 -1.61
C HIS A 638 -14.76 3.31 -0.47
N SER A 639 -15.61 3.15 0.54
CA SER A 639 -15.65 4.02 1.70
C SER A 639 -15.73 3.21 2.99
N LEU A 640 -14.81 3.50 3.91
CA LEU A 640 -14.86 3.00 5.28
C LEU A 640 -15.89 3.78 6.10
N ILE A 641 -16.10 3.37 7.35
CA ILE A 641 -17.03 4.02 8.28
C ILE A 641 -16.46 5.39 8.67
N GLN A 642 -17.14 6.46 8.27
CA GLN A 642 -16.77 7.85 8.58
C GLN A 642 -17.90 8.58 9.32
N VAL A 643 -19.14 8.32 8.90
CA VAL A 643 -20.36 8.88 9.47
C VAL A 643 -21.03 7.86 10.37
N VAL A 644 -21.58 8.35 11.47
CA VAL A 644 -22.23 7.53 12.48
C VAL A 644 -23.48 8.25 12.99
N GLY A 645 -24.59 7.54 13.06
CA GLY A 645 -25.78 7.96 13.79
C GLY A 645 -25.86 7.24 15.13
N ILE A 646 -26.01 7.96 16.23
CA ILE A 646 -26.18 7.37 17.56
C ILE A 646 -27.59 7.68 18.05
N THR A 647 -28.43 6.66 18.22
CA THR A 647 -29.82 6.83 18.63
C THR A 647 -29.95 6.88 20.16
N ASN A 648 -31.04 7.49 20.65
CA ASN A 648 -31.41 7.43 22.07
C ASN A 648 -31.69 6.00 22.56
N SER A 649 -32.13 5.12 21.67
CA SER A 649 -32.35 3.69 21.97
C SER A 649 -31.04 2.89 22.13
N GLY A 650 -29.88 3.52 21.93
CA GLY A 650 -28.58 2.87 22.05
C GLY A 650 -28.22 2.00 20.84
N ALA A 651 -28.65 2.39 19.63
CA ALA A 651 -28.18 1.81 18.39
C ALA A 651 -27.16 2.75 17.72
N TYR A 652 -26.08 2.17 17.21
CA TYR A 652 -25.04 2.86 16.45
C TYR A 652 -25.18 2.47 14.98
N LEU A 653 -25.61 3.42 14.17
CA LEU A 653 -25.79 3.26 12.74
C LEU A 653 -24.52 3.66 12.02
N GLU A 654 -23.97 2.74 11.25
CA GLU A 654 -22.74 2.90 10.48
C GLU A 654 -22.99 2.49 9.04
N ALA A 655 -22.18 3.01 8.12
CA ALA A 655 -22.22 2.57 6.74
C ALA A 655 -20.83 2.42 6.16
N ALA A 656 -20.69 1.48 5.23
CA ALA A 656 -19.49 1.27 4.44
C ALA A 656 -19.88 0.88 3.01
N SER A 657 -18.96 1.04 2.07
CA SER A 657 -19.13 0.55 0.70
C SER A 657 -17.86 -0.11 0.22
N ASN A 658 -18.03 -1.24 -0.46
CA ASN A 658 -16.95 -2.10 -0.93
C ASN A 658 -17.22 -2.52 -2.37
N VAL A 659 -16.16 -2.84 -3.11
CA VAL A 659 -16.26 -3.46 -4.43
C VAL A 659 -16.01 -4.96 -4.26
N ILE A 660 -17.03 -5.77 -4.56
CA ILE A 660 -17.00 -7.22 -4.36
C ILE A 660 -16.99 -7.92 -5.73
N PRO A 661 -16.11 -8.93 -5.93
CA PRO A 661 -16.19 -9.77 -7.11
C PRO A 661 -17.39 -10.73 -6.98
N PHE A 662 -18.32 -10.64 -7.93
CA PHE A 662 -19.43 -11.56 -8.09
C PHE A 662 -19.10 -12.56 -9.20
N ALA A 663 -18.93 -13.82 -8.84
CA ALA A 663 -18.82 -14.91 -9.82
C ALA A 663 -20.22 -15.48 -10.07
N SER A 664 -20.70 -15.44 -11.31
CA SER A 664 -21.97 -16.09 -11.65
C SER A 664 -21.86 -17.60 -11.35
N PRO A 665 -22.86 -18.20 -10.67
CA PRO A 665 -22.90 -19.65 -10.56
C PRO A 665 -22.97 -20.26 -11.97
N ALA A 666 -22.21 -21.33 -12.21
CA ALA A 666 -22.18 -22.02 -13.49
C ALA A 666 -23.55 -22.63 -13.78
N ARG A 667 -24.43 -21.90 -14.49
CA ARG A 667 -25.70 -22.41 -15.01
C ARG A 667 -25.58 -22.67 -16.51
N SER A 668 -25.21 -23.90 -16.84
CA SER A 668 -25.69 -24.73 -17.95
C SER A 668 -24.63 -25.78 -18.31
N VAL A 669 -25.08 -26.99 -18.61
CA VAL A 669 -24.24 -28.13 -19.06
C VAL A 669 -23.55 -27.84 -20.41
N PHE A 670 -23.93 -26.76 -21.10
CA PHE A 670 -23.53 -26.46 -22.47
C PHE A 670 -22.70 -25.18 -22.68
N ILE A 671 -22.35 -24.42 -21.62
CA ILE A 671 -21.47 -23.24 -21.74
C ILE A 671 -20.25 -23.41 -20.82
N ARG A 672 -19.11 -23.83 -21.40
CA ARG A 672 -17.80 -23.80 -20.72
C ARG A 672 -17.12 -22.43 -20.92
N ASN A 673 -17.22 -21.58 -19.91
CA ASN A 673 -16.10 -20.80 -19.35
C ASN A 673 -16.62 -20.01 -18.13
N PRO A 674 -15.86 -19.92 -17.02
CA PRO A 674 -16.18 -18.95 -15.98
C PRO A 674 -16.03 -17.55 -16.60
N ALA A 675 -17.14 -16.84 -16.76
CA ALA A 675 -17.11 -15.43 -17.12
C ALA A 675 -16.24 -14.68 -16.08
N SER A 676 -15.43 -13.72 -16.54
CA SER A 676 -14.69 -12.82 -15.65
C SER A 676 -15.60 -12.33 -14.52
N PRO A 677 -15.12 -12.30 -13.25
CA PRO A 677 -15.96 -11.90 -12.14
C PRO A 677 -16.53 -10.50 -12.38
N LEU A 678 -17.84 -10.37 -12.23
CA LEU A 678 -18.54 -9.10 -12.31
C LEU A 678 -18.22 -8.33 -11.02
N TYR A 679 -17.56 -7.17 -11.11
CA TYR A 679 -17.31 -6.36 -9.92
C TYR A 679 -18.53 -5.50 -9.63
N LEU A 680 -19.17 -5.76 -8.50
CA LEU A 680 -20.31 -4.99 -8.01
C LEU A 680 -19.88 -4.16 -6.81
N THR A 681 -20.26 -2.89 -6.81
CA THR A 681 -20.24 -2.13 -5.57
C THR A 681 -21.37 -2.65 -4.68
N VAL A 682 -21.07 -2.89 -3.42
CA VAL A 682 -22.05 -3.18 -2.38
C VAL A 682 -21.88 -2.14 -1.28
N ALA A 683 -22.98 -1.45 -0.99
CA ALA A 683 -23.07 -0.54 0.15
C ALA A 683 -23.81 -1.26 1.28
N THR A 684 -23.32 -1.18 2.50
CA THR A 684 -23.94 -1.81 3.67
C THR A 684 -24.21 -0.73 4.70
N LEU A 685 -25.47 -0.61 5.11
CA LEU A 685 -25.83 0.04 6.36
C LEU A 685 -25.90 -1.03 7.44
N MET A 686 -25.27 -0.76 8.57
CA MET A 686 -25.21 -1.66 9.70
C MET A 686 -25.54 -0.93 10.99
N GLU A 687 -26.12 -1.67 11.92
CA GLU A 687 -26.36 -1.22 13.28
C GLU A 687 -25.55 -2.08 14.25
N LYS A 688 -25.14 -1.47 15.34
CA LYS A 688 -24.54 -2.13 16.50
C LYS A 688 -25.27 -1.67 17.76
N ILE A 689 -25.58 -2.57 18.67
CA ILE A 689 -26.26 -2.23 19.93
C ILE A 689 -25.28 -1.86 21.06
N THR A 690 -25.67 -0.91 21.91
CA THR A 690 -25.02 -0.58 23.18
C THR A 690 -25.14 -1.74 24.18
N GLY A 691 -24.11 -1.91 25.01
CA GLY A 691 -23.96 -3.06 25.91
C GLY A 691 -22.93 -4.03 25.32
N PRO A 692 -23.29 -5.29 25.01
CA PRO A 692 -24.60 -5.93 25.18
C PRO A 692 -24.86 -6.37 26.63
N LEU A 693 -26.10 -6.75 26.94
CA LEU A 693 -26.45 -7.40 28.21
C LEU A 693 -26.13 -8.89 28.20
N SER A 694 -26.23 -9.51 27.03
CA SER A 694 -25.85 -10.90 26.77
C SER A 694 -24.35 -11.07 27.01
N ALA A 695 -24.01 -12.01 27.89
CA ALA A 695 -22.63 -12.35 28.21
C ALA A 695 -22.41 -13.84 27.95
N GLY A 696 -21.22 -14.18 27.51
CA GLY A 696 -20.77 -15.54 27.39
C GLY A 696 -19.43 -15.79 28.06
N SER A 697 -18.69 -16.76 27.55
CA SER A 697 -17.47 -17.24 28.19
C SER A 697 -16.45 -17.75 27.18
N LEU A 698 -15.24 -17.91 27.69
CA LEU A 698 -14.06 -18.42 27.01
C LEU A 698 -13.53 -19.62 27.77
N ARG A 699 -13.23 -20.69 27.03
CA ARG A 699 -12.59 -21.90 27.55
C ARG A 699 -11.42 -22.31 26.67
N LEU A 700 -10.40 -22.92 27.27
CA LEU A 700 -9.29 -23.53 26.56
C LEU A 700 -9.81 -24.61 25.59
N ALA A 701 -9.24 -24.62 24.39
CA ALA A 701 -9.38 -25.72 23.43
C ALA A 701 -8.20 -26.70 23.53
N SER A 702 -7.06 -26.22 24.04
CA SER A 702 -5.79 -26.93 24.13
C SER A 702 -4.90 -26.23 25.16
N THR A 703 -3.90 -26.95 25.65
CA THR A 703 -2.79 -26.40 26.44
C THR A 703 -1.73 -25.69 25.58
N ASP A 704 -1.78 -25.84 24.25
CA ASP A 704 -0.96 -25.04 23.32
C ASP A 704 -1.60 -23.66 23.09
N VAL A 705 -0.93 -22.60 23.53
CA VAL A 705 -1.39 -21.21 23.44
C VAL A 705 -1.67 -20.75 21.99
N ARG A 706 -1.06 -21.40 21.00
CA ARG A 706 -1.23 -21.07 19.58
C ARG A 706 -2.57 -21.55 19.03
N VAL A 707 -3.20 -22.51 19.71
CA VAL A 707 -4.56 -22.94 19.44
C VAL A 707 -5.50 -21.90 20.04
N ASN A 708 -6.49 -21.45 19.26
CA ASN A 708 -7.44 -20.46 19.78
C ASN A 708 -8.34 -21.10 20.83
N PRO A 709 -8.74 -20.33 21.86
CA PRO A 709 -9.73 -20.81 22.81
C PRO A 709 -11.10 -20.90 22.14
N ILE A 710 -11.98 -21.72 22.73
CA ILE A 710 -13.39 -21.81 22.36
C ILE A 710 -14.12 -20.66 23.03
N VAL A 711 -14.98 -19.98 22.28
CA VAL A 711 -15.71 -18.80 22.74
C VAL A 711 -17.18 -18.93 22.41
N ARG A 712 -18.02 -18.48 23.34
CA ARG A 712 -19.46 -18.32 23.17
C ARG A 712 -19.83 -16.95 23.68
N PHE A 713 -20.65 -16.21 22.94
CA PHE A 713 -21.09 -14.87 23.33
C PHE A 713 -22.56 -14.84 23.79
N ASN A 714 -23.33 -15.89 23.46
CA ASN A 714 -24.77 -15.97 23.76
C ASN A 714 -25.55 -14.80 23.14
N TYR A 715 -25.28 -14.47 21.86
CA TYR A 715 -25.95 -13.36 21.17
C TYR A 715 -27.47 -13.45 21.36
N PHE A 716 -28.09 -12.34 21.78
CA PHE A 716 -29.54 -12.22 21.98
C PHE A 716 -30.14 -13.14 23.06
N SER A 717 -29.32 -13.70 23.95
CA SER A 717 -29.83 -14.39 25.15
C SER A 717 -30.60 -13.47 26.09
N ASN A 718 -30.29 -12.17 26.09
CA ASN A 718 -31.06 -11.16 26.79
C ASN A 718 -32.07 -10.46 25.84
N PRO A 719 -33.37 -10.41 26.17
CA PRO A 719 -34.38 -9.79 25.32
C PRO A 719 -34.18 -8.29 25.10
N GLY A 720 -33.53 -7.58 26.03
CA GLY A 720 -33.20 -6.16 25.86
C GLY A 720 -32.21 -5.90 24.72
N ASP A 721 -31.34 -6.88 24.41
CA ASP A 721 -30.45 -6.77 23.24
C ASP A 721 -31.22 -6.94 21.93
N VAL A 722 -32.24 -7.81 21.91
CA VAL A 722 -33.14 -8.01 20.76
C VAL A 722 -33.93 -6.74 20.49
N GLU A 723 -34.51 -6.13 21.53
CA GLU A 723 -35.27 -4.89 21.41
C GLU A 723 -34.43 -3.76 20.80
N ARG A 724 -33.20 -3.56 21.28
CA ARG A 724 -32.27 -2.55 20.73
C ARG A 724 -31.93 -2.82 19.26
N CYS A 725 -31.69 -4.08 18.91
CA CYS A 725 -31.38 -4.50 17.54
C CYS A 725 -32.57 -4.26 16.59
N VAL A 726 -33.79 -4.59 17.01
CA VAL A 726 -35.01 -4.32 16.25
C VAL A 726 -35.19 -2.81 16.04
N ASN A 727 -34.98 -2.01 17.09
CA ASN A 727 -35.06 -0.55 16.99
C ASN A 727 -34.00 0.03 16.06
N GLY A 728 -32.75 -0.46 16.13
CA GLY A 728 -31.67 -0.08 15.21
C GLY A 728 -31.99 -0.45 13.76
N THR A 729 -32.48 -1.67 13.53
CA THR A 729 -32.83 -2.17 12.19
C THR A 729 -34.00 -1.39 11.58
N ARG A 730 -35.04 -1.07 12.37
CA ARG A 730 -36.12 -0.18 11.93
C ARG A 730 -35.59 1.19 11.52
N LYS A 731 -34.65 1.74 12.28
CA LYS A 731 -34.02 3.03 11.94
C LYS A 731 -33.17 2.96 10.66
N ILE A 732 -32.50 1.84 10.37
CA ILE A 732 -31.89 1.61 9.04
C ILE A 732 -32.96 1.70 7.95
N GLY A 733 -34.13 1.09 8.16
CA GLY A 733 -35.27 1.16 7.24
C GLY A 733 -35.72 2.60 6.98
N ASP A 734 -35.78 3.44 8.00
CA ASP A 734 -36.10 4.87 7.85
C ASP A 734 -35.04 5.61 7.03
N VAL A 735 -33.75 5.34 7.28
CA VAL A 735 -32.64 5.91 6.50
C VAL A 735 -32.74 5.50 5.03
N LEU A 736 -33.06 4.24 4.73
CA LEU A 736 -33.23 3.78 3.34
C LEU A 736 -34.42 4.44 2.63
N ARG A 737 -35.43 4.93 3.38
CA ARG A 737 -36.58 5.66 2.82
C ARG A 737 -36.31 7.16 2.66
N SER A 738 -35.17 7.67 3.12
CA SER A 738 -34.82 9.08 3.02
C SER A 738 -34.69 9.54 1.56
N ARG A 739 -34.85 10.85 1.34
CA ARG A 739 -34.63 11.48 0.03
C ARG A 739 -33.16 11.37 -0.39
N SER A 740 -32.24 11.45 0.58
CA SER A 740 -30.81 11.29 0.31
C SER A 740 -30.42 9.89 -0.23
N MET A 741 -31.30 8.88 -0.05
CA MET A 741 -31.08 7.53 -0.58
C MET A 741 -31.69 7.30 -1.97
N GLU A 742 -32.41 8.26 -2.55
CA GLU A 742 -33.12 8.10 -3.83
C GLU A 742 -32.20 7.76 -5.02
N ASP A 743 -30.97 8.28 -5.03
CA ASP A 743 -30.01 7.98 -6.09
C ASP A 743 -29.43 6.56 -6.00
N PHE A 744 -29.65 5.87 -4.88
CA PHE A 744 -29.17 4.50 -4.68
C PHE A 744 -30.25 3.45 -4.94
N LYS A 745 -31.49 3.88 -5.24
CA LYS A 745 -32.64 3.02 -5.58
C LYS A 745 -32.72 2.75 -7.08
N PHE A 746 -33.28 1.60 -7.48
CA PHE A 746 -33.52 1.30 -8.89
C PHE A 746 -34.77 1.99 -9.39
N ARG A 747 -34.74 2.49 -10.63
CA ARG A 747 -35.92 3.04 -11.30
C ARG A 747 -36.86 1.91 -11.73
N GLU A 748 -38.12 2.03 -11.33
CA GLU A 748 -39.20 1.15 -11.73
C GLU A 748 -39.79 1.51 -13.09
N TRP A 749 -40.51 0.56 -13.68
CA TRP A 749 -41.10 0.72 -15.01
C TRP A 749 -42.10 1.88 -15.08
N PHE A 750 -42.85 2.11 -14.00
CA PHE A 750 -43.85 3.18 -13.90
C PHE A 750 -43.31 4.49 -13.31
N GLY A 751 -41.98 4.65 -13.24
CA GLY A 751 -41.34 5.92 -12.88
C GLY A 751 -40.97 6.11 -11.40
N GLY A 752 -41.47 5.25 -10.49
CA GLY A 752 -41.02 5.19 -9.10
C GLY A 752 -39.56 4.74 -8.96
N ARG A 753 -38.97 4.94 -7.77
CA ARG A 753 -37.67 4.35 -7.42
C ARG A 753 -37.81 3.54 -6.14
N ASP A 754 -37.31 2.30 -6.14
CA ASP A 754 -37.36 1.45 -4.95
C ASP A 754 -36.14 0.51 -4.83
N PHE A 755 -35.92 -0.01 -3.62
CA PHE A 755 -35.02 -1.11 -3.36
C PHE A 755 -35.73 -2.45 -3.60
N ARG A 756 -35.17 -3.29 -4.47
CA ARG A 756 -35.67 -4.64 -4.68
C ARG A 756 -34.90 -5.63 -3.84
N TYR A 757 -35.60 -6.52 -3.16
CA TYR A 757 -34.98 -7.62 -2.44
C TYR A 757 -34.32 -8.59 -3.44
N VAL A 758 -33.03 -8.84 -3.26
CA VAL A 758 -32.26 -9.82 -4.04
C VAL A 758 -31.83 -10.91 -3.08
N GLY A 759 -32.69 -11.90 -2.89
CA GLY A 759 -32.43 -13.09 -2.09
C GLY A 759 -33.14 -14.30 -2.68
N PRO A 760 -32.83 -15.52 -2.19
CA PRO A 760 -33.64 -16.69 -2.52
C PRO A 760 -35.09 -16.41 -2.10
N ALA A 761 -36.01 -16.58 -3.05
CA ALA A 761 -37.44 -16.48 -2.82
C ALA A 761 -37.93 -17.58 -1.86
#